data_AF-A0ABD0K262-F1
#
_entry.id   AF-A0ABD0K262-F1
#
_cell.length_a   1.000
_cell.length_b   1.000
_cell.length_c   1.000
_cell.angle_alpha   90.00
_cell.angle_beta   90.00
_cell.angle_gamma   90.00
#
_symmetry.space_group_name_H-M   'P 1'
#
loop_
_entity.id
_entity.type
_entity.pdbx_description
1 polymer ?
#
loop_
_entity_poly.entity_id
_entity_poly.type
_entity_poly.pdbx_seq_one_letter_code
_entity_poly.pdbx_strand_id
1 'polypeptide(L)'
;MDSPGILLTSFSKSSPETPSPQGAPPAYDNMGFEPGTPAADAAPSGSNTSISSNDIDDATAANTYANSAMFSEKLNNVGDGTTATTTAATADTTTTTTTNGGGLPGSMAQNSPVPPTRHKDSTVGFRLPQSHERKSSSAGLKDDQPFRGMGKEELLRHSSKPFWRRLRYICMTVVLVGWLALIITVVALVLVYPRCRSPVEQDWWQKGVVYRLYVRSFQDRDGDGVGDLQGVRSRLDYLQELGVSILSLSPIYLAPDSSTSDWDILDHTKISPLYGNMEDFAKLVNESHAKGMHVVLDFIPNLTSNKHEWFNASRNSSSTDNPKRNYYVWGSGLGYNQRFTPSNWISVYGGSAWKLALDRNQYYLHQRASDQPELNLRSQEIKDELQNILQFWLDQGVDGFYIRDSGYLFEDYDLRDEALLPNATDEDAYESYNHTYTYGQSEIYDMFARWRAYLDDYGNKTNKYILLFADRRGTTEEVMRYYGHFNRDGVDFPLNVLCLEQDESTDGRGVSRMVREWMGHLPPGRWLNWLSGTDSSPRLIDRMGEKLVRPFLTLIMLMPGTPFILYGDEIGMSALPLGVNETEQDEGQRNLSMRSPMQWDPRVFSGFTAATKEREPWLRINNDYKHGVNVETQRAAEDSIYHLFTNLTSLRREYSAFHYGDYNEAVVDDHVFSFVRDYDGIKGFLVALNFANETVSRSFRGAYETIPSQGSVALVTGTDVSYTKGDKISTSGVTLGPYQGVVLSWDYVAKEL
;
A
#
# COMPACT_ATOMS: atom_id res chain seq x y z
N MET A 1 3.90 -12.20 -76.16
CA MET A 1 5.01 -11.28 -75.87
C MET A 1 5.17 -11.25 -74.38
N ASP A 2 6.31 -11.79 -73.94
CA ASP A 2 6.96 -11.76 -72.63
C ASP A 2 6.08 -11.84 -71.36
N SER A 3 6.00 -13.06 -70.85
CA SER A 3 5.40 -13.58 -69.60
C SER A 3 5.73 -15.09 -69.56
N PRO A 4 5.49 -15.85 -68.48
CA PRO A 4 5.68 -15.62 -67.03
C PRO A 4 6.43 -16.82 -66.36
N GLY A 5 6.41 -16.98 -65.02
CA GLY A 5 6.90 -18.18 -64.28
C GLY A 5 7.42 -17.82 -62.87
N ILE A 6 7.03 -18.38 -61.70
CA ILE A 6 6.61 -19.75 -61.28
C ILE A 6 7.80 -20.75 -61.42
N LEU A 7 8.24 -21.64 -60.50
CA LEU A 7 7.70 -22.40 -59.33
C LEU A 7 8.66 -22.31 -58.09
N LEU A 8 8.31 -22.54 -56.80
CA LEU A 8 7.48 -23.55 -56.06
C LEU A 8 8.27 -24.81 -55.58
N THR A 9 7.81 -25.42 -54.47
CA THR A 9 8.26 -26.69 -53.83
C THR A 9 9.60 -26.66 -53.07
N SER A 10 9.92 -27.51 -52.08
CA SER A 10 9.16 -28.28 -51.06
C SER A 10 10.19 -29.05 -50.21
N PHE A 11 9.95 -29.29 -48.91
CA PHE A 11 10.67 -30.39 -48.22
C PHE A 11 9.74 -31.16 -47.27
N SER A 12 9.73 -32.49 -47.46
CA SER A 12 9.00 -33.44 -46.63
C SER A 12 9.90 -34.60 -46.24
N LYS A 13 9.90 -34.94 -44.94
CA LYS A 13 10.29 -36.24 -44.34
C LYS A 13 11.69 -36.81 -44.68
N SER A 14 12.52 -36.94 -43.65
CA SER A 14 12.87 -38.26 -43.08
C SER A 14 13.65 -38.14 -41.75
N SER A 15 13.30 -38.98 -40.77
CA SER A 15 14.21 -39.41 -39.68
C SER A 15 15.23 -40.40 -40.28
N PRO A 16 16.42 -40.66 -39.67
CA PRO A 16 16.45 -41.54 -38.47
C PRO A 16 17.60 -41.33 -37.45
N GLU A 17 17.38 -41.90 -36.26
CA GLU A 17 18.31 -42.64 -35.37
C GLU A 17 19.62 -42.04 -34.78
N THR A 18 19.89 -42.56 -33.57
CA THR A 18 20.99 -42.32 -32.62
C THR A 18 22.36 -42.87 -33.03
N PRO A 19 23.43 -42.40 -32.38
CA PRO A 19 24.50 -43.32 -31.94
C PRO A 19 24.86 -43.22 -30.45
N SER A 20 25.22 -44.36 -29.86
CA SER A 20 25.75 -44.55 -28.50
C SER A 20 27.30 -44.51 -28.46
N PRO A 21 27.96 -44.42 -27.27
CA PRO A 21 29.38 -44.03 -27.16
C PRO A 21 30.39 -45.19 -27.18
N GLN A 22 31.67 -44.86 -27.39
CA GLN A 22 32.83 -45.77 -27.21
C GLN A 22 34.05 -45.00 -26.66
N GLY A 23 34.86 -45.64 -25.78
CA GLY A 23 36.26 -45.25 -25.56
C GLY A 23 36.81 -45.27 -24.11
N ALA A 24 37.12 -46.46 -23.58
CA ALA A 24 38.14 -46.65 -22.50
C ALA A 24 39.56 -46.74 -23.16
N PRO A 25 40.73 -47.03 -22.50
CA PRO A 25 41.02 -47.59 -21.15
C PRO A 25 42.24 -46.83 -20.47
N PRO A 26 43.12 -47.36 -19.55
CA PRO A 26 43.35 -48.71 -19.00
C PRO A 26 43.49 -48.83 -17.45
N ALA A 27 43.97 -50.00 -16.98
CA ALA A 27 43.67 -50.63 -15.68
C ALA A 27 44.91 -51.01 -14.82
N TYR A 28 44.70 -51.94 -13.86
CA TYR A 28 45.63 -52.59 -12.89
C TYR A 28 45.80 -51.86 -11.53
N ASP A 29 45.82 -52.52 -10.35
CA ASP A 29 45.70 -53.96 -10.03
C ASP A 29 45.11 -54.24 -8.61
N ASN A 30 44.91 -55.52 -8.27
CA ASN A 30 44.21 -56.06 -7.09
C ASN A 30 45.02 -56.12 -5.77
N MET A 31 44.30 -56.07 -4.63
CA MET A 31 44.45 -56.82 -3.36
C MET A 31 43.55 -56.16 -2.28
N GLY A 32 42.83 -56.81 -1.36
CA GLY A 32 42.51 -58.23 -1.13
C GLY A 32 41.96 -58.46 0.30
N PHE A 33 40.98 -59.36 0.46
CA PHE A 33 40.44 -59.95 1.71
C PHE A 33 39.51 -59.16 2.66
N GLU A 34 38.45 -59.87 3.09
CA GLU A 34 37.50 -59.57 4.19
C GLU A 34 38.01 -60.16 5.56
N PRO A 35 37.18 -60.41 6.60
CA PRO A 35 36.89 -59.48 7.69
C PRO A 35 37.35 -60.01 9.07
N GLY A 36 37.37 -59.14 10.11
CA GLY A 36 37.78 -59.58 11.45
C GLY A 36 37.30 -58.71 12.63
N THR A 37 36.48 -59.31 13.49
CA THR A 37 36.33 -59.04 14.94
C THR A 37 36.77 -60.33 15.68
N PRO A 38 37.06 -60.38 17.02
CA PRO A 38 36.45 -59.60 18.12
C PRO A 38 37.35 -59.30 19.36
N ALA A 39 36.70 -58.96 20.50
CA ALA A 39 37.16 -58.91 21.91
C ALA A 39 37.90 -57.62 22.37
N ALA A 40 37.31 -56.81 23.27
CA ALA A 40 37.30 -56.89 24.75
C ALA A 40 38.47 -56.07 25.38
N ASP A 41 38.37 -55.37 26.51
CA ASP A 41 37.42 -55.47 27.64
C ASP A 41 37.34 -54.13 28.46
N ALA A 42 36.56 -54.14 29.55
CA ALA A 42 36.55 -53.19 30.70
C ALA A 42 35.58 -51.99 30.73
N ALA A 43 34.44 -52.21 31.41
CA ALA A 43 33.72 -51.20 32.20
C ALA A 43 34.17 -51.29 33.70
N PRO A 44 33.73 -50.39 34.61
CA PRO A 44 32.44 -50.68 35.28
C PRO A 44 31.58 -49.48 35.75
N SER A 45 30.27 -49.74 35.84
CA SER A 45 29.28 -49.22 36.82
C SER A 45 28.98 -47.70 36.95
N GLY A 46 27.71 -47.26 37.04
CA GLY A 46 26.46 -48.04 37.01
C GLY A 46 25.18 -47.25 37.32
N SER A 47 24.04 -47.98 37.33
CA SER A 47 22.64 -47.59 37.67
C SER A 47 22.05 -46.40 36.89
N ASN A 48 21.19 -46.58 35.88
CA ASN A 48 19.82 -47.13 35.88
C ASN A 48 18.81 -46.45 36.85
N THR A 49 17.82 -45.76 36.29
CA THR A 49 16.41 -46.19 36.38
C THR A 49 15.58 -45.56 35.27
N SER A 50 14.83 -46.41 34.54
CA SER A 50 13.80 -46.02 33.58
C SER A 50 12.42 -46.25 34.18
N ILE A 51 11.48 -45.34 33.95
CA ILE A 51 10.04 -45.63 34.01
C ILE A 51 9.35 -44.92 32.85
N SER A 52 8.58 -45.68 32.08
CA SER A 52 7.56 -45.19 31.15
C SER A 52 6.19 -45.61 31.66
N SER A 53 5.17 -44.76 31.50
CA SER A 53 3.82 -45.14 31.01
C SER A 53 2.82 -43.99 31.14
N ASN A 54 2.23 -43.67 29.98
CA ASN A 54 0.84 -43.32 29.65
C ASN A 54 -0.25 -43.07 30.73
N ASP A 55 -1.24 -42.30 30.25
CA ASP A 55 -2.70 -42.53 30.29
C ASP A 55 -3.60 -41.49 31.02
N ILE A 56 -4.79 -41.32 30.42
CA ILE A 56 -6.07 -40.75 30.92
C ILE A 56 -6.38 -39.26 30.64
N ASP A 57 -7.10 -39.09 29.53
CA ASP A 57 -8.45 -38.50 29.37
C ASP A 57 -8.76 -37.02 29.71
N ASP A 58 -9.03 -36.28 28.62
CA ASP A 58 -10.38 -35.85 28.20
C ASP A 58 -11.34 -35.23 29.25
N ALA A 59 -11.60 -33.92 29.12
CA ALA A 59 -12.86 -33.29 29.54
C ALA A 59 -13.13 -31.95 28.83
N THR A 60 -14.11 -31.98 27.93
CA THR A 60 -14.78 -30.82 27.35
C THR A 60 -15.49 -29.93 28.40
N ALA A 61 -15.54 -28.62 28.15
CA ALA A 61 -16.73 -27.78 28.43
C ALA A 61 -16.59 -26.38 27.79
N ALA A 62 -17.70 -25.86 27.28
CA ALA A 62 -17.79 -24.54 26.63
C ALA A 62 -18.49 -23.48 27.53
N ASN A 63 -18.67 -22.29 26.95
CA ASN A 63 -19.69 -21.28 27.24
C ASN A 63 -19.39 -20.11 28.22
N THR A 64 -19.18 -18.94 27.59
CA THR A 64 -20.15 -17.81 27.59
C THR A 64 -20.01 -16.69 28.64
N TYR A 65 -19.77 -15.49 28.09
CA TYR A 65 -20.25 -14.14 28.50
C TYR A 65 -20.95 -13.97 29.86
N ALA A 66 -20.51 -12.98 30.65
CA ALA A 66 -21.15 -11.64 30.66
C ALA A 66 -20.57 -10.65 31.72
N ASN A 67 -20.50 -9.38 31.33
CA ASN A 67 -20.72 -8.15 32.13
C ASN A 67 -20.25 -8.05 33.60
N SER A 68 -19.47 -7.01 33.89
CA SER A 68 -20.07 -5.77 34.45
C SER A 68 -19.07 -4.61 34.57
N ALA A 69 -19.59 -3.39 34.51
CA ALA A 69 -18.85 -2.15 34.71
C ALA A 69 -19.12 -1.55 36.10
N MET A 70 -18.46 -0.41 36.38
CA MET A 70 -18.51 0.43 37.58
C MET A 70 -17.67 -0.03 38.78
N PHE A 71 -16.74 0.83 39.19
CA PHE A 71 -16.96 1.64 40.39
C PHE A 71 -16.28 3.01 40.30
N SER A 72 -16.95 4.05 40.79
CA SER A 72 -16.46 5.44 40.86
C SER A 72 -16.09 5.80 42.30
N GLU A 73 -15.14 6.73 42.43
CA GLU A 73 -14.88 7.61 43.58
C GLU A 73 -14.71 7.03 45.00
N LYS A 74 -13.59 7.42 45.64
CA LYS A 74 -13.70 8.29 46.83
C LYS A 74 -12.51 9.21 47.09
N LEU A 75 -12.89 10.45 47.34
CA LEU A 75 -12.14 11.67 47.70
C LEU A 75 -11.29 11.62 49.00
N ASN A 76 -10.53 12.71 49.19
CA ASN A 76 -9.87 13.26 50.40
C ASN A 76 -8.38 12.87 50.60
N ASN A 77 -7.47 13.76 51.04
CA ASN A 77 -7.58 15.21 51.32
C ASN A 77 -6.20 15.91 51.40
N VAL A 78 -6.18 17.22 51.07
CA VAL A 78 -5.42 18.34 51.72
C VAL A 78 -3.91 18.21 51.99
N GLY A 79 -3.15 19.22 51.51
CA GLY A 79 -1.77 19.53 51.96
C GLY A 79 -1.23 20.80 51.27
N ASP A 80 -1.32 21.95 51.94
CA ASP A 80 -1.08 23.31 51.40
C ASP A 80 0.40 23.77 51.53
N GLY A 81 0.85 24.77 50.74
CA GLY A 81 2.24 25.29 50.87
C GLY A 81 2.82 26.19 49.76
N THR A 82 2.41 27.47 49.73
CA THR A 82 3.03 28.65 49.04
C THR A 82 4.58 28.74 49.11
N THR A 83 5.36 29.39 48.20
CA THR A 83 5.37 30.80 47.72
C THR A 83 6.18 30.93 46.40
N ALA A 84 5.74 31.57 45.31
CA ALA A 84 5.61 33.02 45.00
C ALA A 84 6.91 33.83 44.73
N THR A 85 7.09 34.34 43.50
CA THR A 85 7.65 35.68 43.18
C THR A 85 7.19 36.16 41.80
N THR A 86 7.23 37.48 41.51
CA THR A 86 6.37 38.15 40.52
C THR A 86 7.07 39.33 39.80
N THR A 87 6.82 39.51 38.50
CA THR A 87 6.89 40.79 37.71
C THR A 87 6.17 40.51 36.37
N ALA A 88 5.10 41.18 35.88
CA ALA A 88 4.66 42.60 35.87
C ALA A 88 5.55 43.49 34.95
N ALA A 89 5.06 44.39 34.08
CA ALA A 89 3.70 44.99 33.97
C ALA A 89 3.40 45.70 32.60
N THR A 90 2.11 46.06 32.37
CA THR A 90 1.55 47.23 31.58
C THR A 90 1.89 47.44 30.08
N ALA A 91 0.99 47.73 29.10
CA ALA A 91 -0.16 48.67 28.96
C ALA A 91 0.25 50.13 28.55
N ASP A 92 -0.47 50.94 27.72
CA ASP A 92 -1.82 50.82 27.10
C ASP A 92 -2.15 51.87 25.96
N THR A 93 -3.28 51.67 25.23
CA THR A 93 -4.20 52.63 24.52
C THR A 93 -3.85 53.61 23.33
N THR A 94 -4.75 53.63 22.32
CA THR A 94 -5.33 54.78 21.49
C THR A 94 -4.62 55.56 20.33
N THR A 95 -5.30 55.59 19.15
CA THR A 95 -5.58 56.69 18.15
C THR A 95 -4.48 57.69 17.65
N THR A 96 -4.47 58.32 16.45
CA THR A 96 -5.54 58.93 15.60
C THR A 96 -5.05 59.39 14.18
N THR A 97 -5.92 59.31 13.14
CA THR A 97 -6.14 60.23 11.95
C THR A 97 -5.07 60.83 10.99
N THR A 98 -5.38 60.77 9.66
CA THR A 98 -5.24 61.81 8.56
C THR A 98 -3.84 62.21 8.00
N THR A 99 -3.57 62.63 6.74
CA THR A 99 -4.38 62.94 5.50
C THR A 99 -3.51 63.10 4.20
N ASN A 100 -4.13 62.84 3.02
CA ASN A 100 -4.04 63.51 1.69
C ASN A 100 -2.75 63.69 0.85
N GLY A 101 -2.92 63.54 -0.49
CA GLY A 101 -2.19 64.31 -1.52
C GLY A 101 -1.89 63.58 -2.86
N GLY A 102 -2.86 63.35 -3.76
CA GLY A 102 -2.98 64.08 -5.05
C GLY A 102 -2.67 63.18 -6.27
N GLY A 103 -3.19 63.34 -7.50
CA GLY A 103 -4.18 64.27 -8.08
C GLY A 103 -4.76 63.76 -9.42
N LEU A 104 -5.74 64.48 -9.98
CA LEU A 104 -6.47 64.26 -11.27
C LEU A 104 -5.69 64.85 -12.49
N PRO A 105 -6.11 64.74 -13.79
CA PRO A 105 -7.44 64.39 -14.34
C PRO A 105 -7.58 63.57 -15.67
N GLY A 106 -8.73 62.89 -15.83
CA GLY A 106 -9.51 62.78 -17.11
C GLY A 106 -9.06 61.74 -18.18
N SER A 107 -9.95 61.16 -19.01
CA SER A 107 -11.43 61.25 -19.11
C SER A 107 -12.04 60.02 -19.84
N MET A 108 -13.35 59.80 -19.66
CA MET A 108 -14.32 59.02 -20.48
C MET A 108 -13.96 57.63 -21.08
N ALA A 109 -14.66 56.58 -20.63
CA ALA A 109 -15.68 55.80 -21.40
C ALA A 109 -15.69 54.26 -21.23
N GLN A 110 -16.82 53.77 -20.68
CA GLN A 110 -17.55 52.52 -20.98
C GLN A 110 -17.05 51.10 -20.60
N ASN A 111 -17.98 50.40 -19.92
CA ASN A 111 -18.33 48.96 -19.95
C ASN A 111 -17.50 47.91 -19.17
N SER A 112 -17.98 47.64 -17.94
CA SER A 112 -18.40 46.33 -17.36
C SER A 112 -17.84 45.01 -17.97
N PRO A 113 -17.44 44.00 -17.16
CA PRO A 113 -18.44 43.22 -16.40
C PRO A 113 -18.05 42.54 -15.05
N VAL A 114 -19.08 42.41 -14.18
CA VAL A 114 -19.45 41.27 -13.29
C VAL A 114 -18.48 40.80 -12.14
N PRO A 115 -18.99 40.46 -10.93
CA PRO A 115 -18.17 40.27 -9.71
C PRO A 115 -18.14 38.82 -9.17
N PRO A 116 -17.43 38.59 -8.03
CA PRO A 116 -18.00 37.71 -7.01
C PRO A 116 -17.94 38.21 -5.54
N THR A 117 -18.97 37.81 -4.80
CA THR A 117 -19.06 37.46 -3.36
C THR A 117 -18.55 38.38 -2.23
N ARG A 118 -19.49 38.80 -1.35
CA ARG A 118 -19.28 38.83 0.11
C ARG A 118 -20.57 38.48 0.87
N HIS A 119 -20.42 38.08 2.13
CA HIS A 119 -21.42 37.37 2.95
C HIS A 119 -22.73 38.13 3.20
N LYS A 120 -23.81 37.35 3.41
CA LYS A 120 -25.08 37.81 4.00
C LYS A 120 -25.10 37.49 5.49
N ASP A 121 -25.34 38.49 6.33
CA ASP A 121 -26.01 38.31 7.62
C ASP A 121 -27.46 38.79 7.49
N SER A 122 -28.42 38.01 8.00
CA SER A 122 -29.84 38.33 7.89
C SER A 122 -30.57 38.20 9.23
N THR A 123 -30.79 39.33 9.91
CA THR A 123 -31.74 39.44 11.03
C THR A 123 -32.95 40.25 10.61
N VAL A 124 -34.05 39.58 10.29
CA VAL A 124 -35.34 40.22 9.98
C VAL A 124 -36.07 40.56 11.28
N GLY A 125 -36.01 41.84 11.69
CA GLY A 125 -36.82 42.36 12.79
C GLY A 125 -38.23 42.75 12.34
N PHE A 126 -39.26 42.19 12.97
CA PHE A 126 -40.66 42.57 12.72
C PHE A 126 -41.03 43.86 13.47
N ARG A 127 -41.53 44.89 12.77
CA ARG A 127 -42.20 46.06 13.35
C ARG A 127 -43.64 46.16 12.82
N LEU A 128 -44.59 46.42 13.71
CA LEU A 128 -45.97 46.77 13.36
C LEU A 128 -46.09 48.28 13.02
N PRO A 129 -46.84 48.69 11.99
CA PRO A 129 -47.12 50.10 11.73
C PRO A 129 -48.13 50.69 12.73
N GLN A 130 -47.91 51.93 13.16
CA GLN A 130 -48.89 52.70 13.93
C GLN A 130 -49.97 53.34 13.03
N SER A 131 -51.15 53.51 13.60
CA SER A 131 -52.32 54.15 13.00
C SER A 131 -52.23 55.68 12.99
N HIS A 132 -52.73 56.32 11.93
CA HIS A 132 -53.25 57.68 12.02
C HIS A 132 -54.66 57.79 11.41
N GLU A 133 -55.46 58.63 12.05
CA GLU A 133 -56.91 58.71 11.91
C GLU A 133 -57.37 59.41 10.62
N ARG A 134 -58.59 59.08 10.15
CA ARG A 134 -59.41 60.02 9.36
C ARG A 134 -60.85 60.04 9.85
N LYS A 135 -61.40 61.25 9.85
CA LYS A 135 -62.68 61.67 10.43
C LYS A 135 -63.87 60.99 9.77
N SER A 136 -64.92 60.76 10.55
CA SER A 136 -66.24 60.34 10.08
C SER A 136 -66.94 61.44 9.28
N SER A 137 -67.34 61.14 8.05
CA SER A 137 -68.42 61.85 7.35
C SER A 137 -69.60 60.89 7.16
N SER A 138 -70.81 61.36 7.45
CA SER A 138 -72.02 60.56 7.44
C SER A 138 -72.57 60.35 6.02
N ALA A 139 -72.57 59.11 5.54
CA ALA A 139 -73.46 58.63 4.49
C ALA A 139 -73.67 57.13 4.68
N GLY A 140 -74.93 56.69 4.83
CA GLY A 140 -75.24 55.32 5.20
C GLY A 140 -75.13 54.33 4.03
N LEU A 141 -74.64 53.12 4.33
CA LEU A 141 -74.70 51.95 3.45
C LEU A 141 -74.74 50.67 4.32
N LYS A 142 -75.93 50.06 4.34
CA LYS A 142 -76.35 48.66 4.61
C LYS A 142 -75.50 47.69 5.46
N ASP A 143 -76.23 46.78 6.13
CA ASP A 143 -75.73 45.59 6.83
C ASP A 143 -74.76 44.70 6.01
N ASP A 144 -74.09 43.79 6.73
CA ASP A 144 -73.15 42.75 6.26
C ASP A 144 -71.72 43.19 5.86
N GLN A 145 -70.93 43.64 6.86
CA GLN A 145 -69.46 43.67 6.81
C GLN A 145 -68.84 43.00 8.04
N PRO A 146 -68.29 41.76 7.93
CA PRO A 146 -67.72 41.06 9.07
C PRO A 146 -66.27 41.49 9.37
N PHE A 147 -66.04 41.94 10.62
CA PHE A 147 -64.76 41.86 11.34
C PHE A 147 -63.52 42.50 10.66
N ARG A 148 -63.39 43.83 10.71
CA ARG A 148 -62.10 44.53 10.53
C ARG A 148 -61.86 45.56 11.64
N GLY A 149 -60.75 45.44 12.37
CA GLY A 149 -60.22 46.50 13.24
C GLY A 149 -60.82 46.64 14.65
N MET A 150 -61.44 45.60 15.23
CA MET A 150 -62.00 45.67 16.60
C MET A 150 -60.95 45.98 17.67
N GLY A 151 -61.35 46.79 18.66
CA GLY A 151 -60.57 47.01 19.88
C GLY A 151 -60.54 45.79 20.81
N LYS A 152 -59.63 45.80 21.81
CA LYS A 152 -59.43 44.67 22.74
C LYS A 152 -60.71 44.19 23.42
N GLU A 153 -61.52 45.11 23.93
CA GLU A 153 -62.74 44.80 24.69
C GLU A 153 -63.85 44.21 23.80
N GLU A 154 -64.02 44.78 22.62
CA GLU A 154 -64.97 44.32 21.60
C GLU A 154 -64.59 42.92 21.07
N LEU A 155 -63.30 42.71 20.78
CA LEU A 155 -62.75 41.41 20.41
C LEU A 155 -62.94 40.38 21.52
N LEU A 156 -62.76 40.73 22.79
CA LEU A 156 -63.01 39.83 23.92
C LEU A 156 -64.50 39.45 24.01
N ARG A 157 -65.43 40.40 23.81
CA ARG A 157 -66.87 40.15 23.81
C ARG A 157 -67.31 39.18 22.70
N HIS A 158 -66.70 39.25 21.52
CA HIS A 158 -67.04 38.37 20.39
C HIS A 158 -66.29 37.04 20.44
N SER A 159 -64.99 37.04 20.76
CA SER A 159 -64.14 35.84 20.74
C SER A 159 -64.32 34.92 21.95
N SER A 160 -64.94 35.40 23.03
CA SER A 160 -65.30 34.59 24.21
C SER A 160 -66.60 33.79 24.03
N LYS A 161 -67.35 33.99 22.93
CA LYS A 161 -68.59 33.24 22.64
C LYS A 161 -68.28 31.72 22.56
N PRO A 162 -69.19 30.83 23.01
CA PRO A 162 -68.91 29.39 23.12
C PRO A 162 -68.38 28.73 21.85
N PHE A 163 -68.88 29.14 20.67
CA PHE A 163 -68.42 28.66 19.37
C PHE A 163 -66.93 28.96 19.13
N TRP A 164 -66.53 30.24 19.15
CA TRP A 164 -65.15 30.66 18.90
C TRP A 164 -64.17 30.13 19.96
N ARG A 165 -64.63 29.98 21.21
CA ARG A 165 -63.85 29.37 22.29
C ARG A 165 -63.62 27.88 22.04
N ARG A 166 -64.65 27.12 21.68
CA ARG A 166 -64.54 25.70 21.31
C ARG A 166 -63.66 25.50 20.08
N LEU A 167 -63.87 26.29 19.02
CA LEU A 167 -63.07 26.21 17.80
C LEU A 167 -61.58 26.44 18.07
N ARG A 168 -61.23 27.46 18.88
CA ARG A 168 -59.82 27.73 19.25
C ARG A 168 -59.20 26.57 20.02
N TYR A 169 -59.90 25.99 20.99
CA TYR A 169 -59.41 24.81 21.72
C TYR A 169 -59.28 23.59 20.81
N ILE A 170 -60.21 23.35 19.89
CA ILE A 170 -60.12 22.27 18.90
C ILE A 170 -58.89 22.47 18.01
N CYS A 171 -58.71 23.65 17.40
CA CYS A 171 -57.53 23.93 16.57
C CYS A 171 -56.21 23.78 17.34
N MET A 172 -56.13 24.30 18.58
CA MET A 172 -54.94 24.17 19.41
C MET A 172 -54.67 22.71 19.81
N THR A 173 -55.70 21.94 20.13
CA THR A 173 -55.58 20.51 20.44
C THR A 173 -55.15 19.71 19.21
N VAL A 174 -55.71 19.99 18.03
CA VAL A 174 -55.30 19.34 16.76
C VAL A 174 -53.84 19.63 16.44
N VAL A 175 -53.37 20.86 16.63
CA VAL A 175 -51.94 21.21 16.46
C VAL A 175 -51.05 20.46 17.46
N LEU A 176 -51.43 20.42 18.75
CA LEU A 176 -50.65 19.73 19.78
C LEU A 176 -50.62 18.20 19.58
N VAL A 177 -51.76 17.59 19.25
CA VAL A 177 -51.87 16.15 18.95
C VAL A 177 -51.15 15.81 17.65
N GLY A 178 -51.25 16.64 16.61
CA GLY A 178 -50.50 16.46 15.36
C GLY A 178 -48.98 16.57 15.56
N TRP A 179 -48.52 17.52 16.38
CA TRP A 179 -47.12 17.67 16.73
C TRP A 179 -46.60 16.48 17.57
N LEU A 180 -47.38 16.03 18.55
CA LEU A 180 -47.07 14.84 19.34
C LEU A 180 -47.04 13.57 18.47
N ALA A 181 -48.02 13.39 17.57
CA ALA A 181 -48.05 12.29 16.62
C ALA A 181 -46.85 12.31 15.67
N LEU A 182 -46.41 13.49 15.21
CA LEU A 182 -45.21 13.64 14.41
C LEU A 182 -43.96 13.25 15.19
N ILE A 183 -43.82 13.66 16.46
CA ILE A 183 -42.70 13.23 17.32
C ILE A 183 -42.71 11.72 17.55
N ILE A 184 -43.87 11.14 17.89
CA ILE A 184 -44.02 9.69 18.07
C ILE A 184 -43.66 8.96 16.77
N THR A 185 -44.06 9.49 15.61
CA THR A 185 -43.71 8.91 14.30
C THR A 185 -42.20 8.98 14.05
N VAL A 186 -41.56 10.13 14.30
CA VAL A 186 -40.09 10.28 14.14
C VAL A 186 -39.33 9.35 15.09
N VAL A 187 -39.74 9.26 16.36
CA VAL A 187 -39.14 8.35 17.34
C VAL A 187 -39.35 6.88 16.94
N ALA A 188 -40.56 6.52 16.48
CA ALA A 188 -40.85 5.18 15.98
C ALA A 188 -40.00 4.85 14.75
N LEU A 189 -39.85 5.77 13.79
CA LEU A 189 -38.96 5.58 12.63
C LEU A 189 -37.51 5.35 13.07
N VAL A 190 -36.99 6.15 14.02
CA VAL A 190 -35.61 6.00 14.55
C VAL A 190 -35.39 4.70 15.34
N LEU A 191 -36.45 4.13 15.93
CA LEU A 191 -36.38 2.87 16.68
C LEU A 191 -36.67 1.61 15.82
N VAL A 192 -37.45 1.74 14.75
CA VAL A 192 -37.89 0.63 13.89
C VAL A 192 -36.94 0.43 12.70
N TYR A 193 -36.37 1.50 12.13
CA TYR A 193 -35.38 1.32 11.08
C TYR A 193 -34.05 0.86 11.69
N PRO A 194 -33.49 -0.29 11.26
CA PRO A 194 -32.16 -0.68 11.68
C PRO A 194 -31.18 0.42 11.28
N ARG A 195 -30.26 0.76 12.18
CA ARG A 195 -29.16 1.65 11.83
C ARG A 195 -28.33 0.93 10.76
N CYS A 196 -28.27 1.48 9.55
CA CYS A 196 -27.25 1.06 8.58
C CYS A 196 -25.90 1.09 9.30
N ARG A 197 -25.08 0.05 9.13
CA ARG A 197 -23.72 0.03 9.64
C ARG A 197 -23.03 1.32 9.17
N SER A 198 -22.58 2.16 10.10
CA SER A 198 -21.92 3.42 9.71
C SER A 198 -20.61 3.06 9.02
N PRO A 199 -20.34 3.57 7.81
CA PRO A 199 -19.04 3.42 7.18
C PRO A 199 -17.94 3.76 8.18
N VAL A 200 -16.99 2.84 8.35
CA VAL A 200 -15.76 3.16 9.06
C VAL A 200 -14.99 4.10 8.15
N GLU A 201 -14.73 5.32 8.61
CA GLU A 201 -13.93 6.27 7.84
C GLU A 201 -12.53 5.69 7.65
N GLN A 202 -12.18 5.45 6.39
CA GLN A 202 -10.88 4.91 6.00
C GLN A 202 -9.89 6.04 5.78
N ASP A 203 -8.63 5.85 6.17
CA ASP A 203 -7.55 6.79 5.91
C ASP A 203 -7.18 6.87 4.42
N TRP A 204 -6.36 7.86 4.08
CA TRP A 204 -5.85 8.08 2.72
C TRP A 204 -5.13 6.84 2.18
N TRP A 205 -4.36 6.15 3.02
CA TRP A 205 -3.57 4.97 2.64
C TRP A 205 -4.42 3.70 2.41
N GLN A 206 -5.60 3.64 3.01
CA GLN A 206 -6.55 2.52 2.88
C GLN A 206 -7.41 2.65 1.61
N LYS A 207 -7.77 3.88 1.25
CA LYS A 207 -8.50 4.20 0.00
C LYS A 207 -7.58 4.14 -1.22
N GLY A 208 -6.35 4.62 -1.06
CA GLY A 208 -5.44 4.91 -2.15
C GLY A 208 -4.89 3.70 -2.92
N VAL A 209 -4.11 4.02 -3.95
CA VAL A 209 -3.34 3.08 -4.77
C VAL A 209 -1.87 3.45 -4.62
N VAL A 210 -1.06 2.49 -4.17
CA VAL A 210 0.40 2.63 -4.09
C VAL A 210 1.00 2.35 -5.45
N TYR A 211 1.79 3.30 -5.95
CA TYR A 211 2.55 3.16 -7.18
C TYR A 211 4.05 3.18 -6.84
N ARG A 212 4.72 2.07 -7.12
CA ARG A 212 6.13 1.82 -6.80
C ARG A 212 7.00 2.32 -7.95
N LEU A 213 7.66 3.44 -7.68
CA LEU A 213 8.53 4.16 -8.62
C LEU A 213 9.99 3.79 -8.39
N TYR A 214 10.63 3.23 -9.40
CA TYR A 214 12.09 3.16 -9.45
C TYR A 214 12.61 4.46 -10.11
N VAL A 215 13.03 5.43 -9.28
CA VAL A 215 13.29 6.82 -9.70
C VAL A 215 14.27 6.88 -10.88
N ARG A 216 15.36 6.11 -10.78
CA ARG A 216 16.42 5.95 -11.80
C ARG A 216 15.91 5.56 -13.19
N SER A 217 14.71 4.97 -13.28
CA SER A 217 14.13 4.44 -14.52
C SER A 217 12.78 5.06 -14.88
N PHE A 218 12.28 6.03 -14.13
CA PHE A 218 10.93 6.56 -14.39
C PHE A 218 10.92 7.65 -15.47
N GLN A 219 11.72 8.70 -15.31
CA GLN A 219 11.89 9.75 -16.32
C GLN A 219 13.20 10.48 -16.06
N ASP A 220 14.06 10.56 -17.07
CA ASP A 220 15.21 11.47 -17.13
C ASP A 220 14.70 12.82 -17.65
N ARG A 221 15.04 13.91 -16.95
CA ARG A 221 14.68 15.27 -17.32
C ARG A 221 15.86 16.09 -17.83
N ASP A 222 17.09 15.85 -17.41
CA ASP A 222 18.25 16.69 -17.77
C ASP A 222 19.07 16.16 -18.97
N GLY A 223 18.84 14.90 -19.37
CA GLY A 223 19.43 14.22 -20.50
C GLY A 223 20.71 13.44 -20.16
N ASP A 224 20.97 13.10 -18.89
CA ASP A 224 22.16 12.35 -18.50
C ASP A 224 22.08 10.83 -18.73
N GLY A 225 20.89 10.30 -19.01
CA GLY A 225 20.58 8.87 -19.15
C GLY A 225 19.92 8.26 -17.91
N VAL A 226 19.74 9.00 -16.82
CA VAL A 226 19.23 8.53 -15.54
C VAL A 226 17.98 9.28 -15.12
N GLY A 227 17.00 8.55 -14.59
CA GLY A 227 15.76 9.12 -14.10
C GLY A 227 15.94 9.86 -12.76
N ASP A 228 15.32 11.03 -12.66
CA ASP A 228 15.57 12.01 -11.59
C ASP A 228 14.27 12.55 -10.96
N LEU A 229 14.38 13.29 -9.85
CA LEU A 229 13.21 13.84 -9.13
C LEU A 229 12.42 14.87 -9.95
N GLN A 230 13.08 15.62 -10.84
CA GLN A 230 12.43 16.54 -11.77
C GLN A 230 11.65 15.80 -12.86
N GLY A 231 12.15 14.64 -13.29
CA GLY A 231 11.46 13.69 -14.15
C GLY A 231 10.20 13.14 -13.50
N VAL A 232 10.29 12.62 -12.28
CA VAL A 232 9.10 12.19 -11.49
C VAL A 232 8.09 13.33 -11.37
N ARG A 233 8.55 14.53 -10.99
CA ARG A 233 7.70 15.74 -10.86
C ARG A 233 6.98 16.08 -12.17
N SER A 234 7.67 15.98 -13.31
CA SER A 234 7.09 16.23 -14.64
C SER A 234 6.00 15.25 -15.07
N ARG A 235 5.87 14.09 -14.38
CA ARG A 235 4.89 13.03 -14.67
C ARG A 235 3.78 12.93 -13.60
N LEU A 236 3.69 13.88 -12.66
CA LEU A 236 2.63 13.90 -11.65
C LEU A 236 1.21 14.02 -12.26
N ASP A 237 1.06 14.68 -13.41
CA ASP A 237 -0.21 14.73 -14.14
C ASP A 237 -0.64 13.34 -14.65
N TYR A 238 0.32 12.54 -15.14
CA TYR A 238 0.09 11.17 -15.58
C TYR A 238 -0.29 10.24 -14.41
N LEU A 239 0.41 10.36 -13.28
CA LEU A 239 0.09 9.59 -12.06
C LEU A 239 -1.31 9.95 -11.51
N GLN A 240 -1.68 11.23 -11.57
CA GLN A 240 -3.03 11.68 -11.22
C GLN A 240 -4.11 11.19 -12.20
N GLU A 241 -3.81 11.13 -13.52
CA GLU A 241 -4.68 10.55 -14.55
C GLU A 241 -4.91 9.05 -14.31
N LEU A 242 -3.86 8.30 -13.96
CA LEU A 242 -3.95 6.90 -13.55
C LEU A 242 -4.84 6.69 -12.32
N GLY A 243 -5.04 7.71 -11.47
CA GLY A 243 -5.74 7.60 -10.20
C GLY A 243 -4.85 7.13 -9.04
N VAL A 244 -3.52 7.22 -9.21
CA VAL A 244 -2.54 6.99 -8.13
C VAL A 244 -2.69 8.07 -7.06
N SER A 245 -2.47 7.68 -5.80
CA SER A 245 -2.59 8.55 -4.63
C SER A 245 -1.43 8.42 -3.62
N ILE A 246 -0.55 7.44 -3.82
CA ILE A 246 0.58 7.16 -2.94
C ILE A 246 1.79 6.79 -3.81
N LEU A 247 2.85 7.59 -3.73
CA LEU A 247 4.09 7.43 -4.49
C LEU A 247 5.13 6.78 -3.58
N SER A 248 5.40 5.48 -3.79
CA SER A 248 6.50 4.78 -3.09
C SER A 248 7.76 4.90 -3.92
N LEU A 249 8.70 5.73 -3.48
CA LEU A 249 9.97 5.97 -4.17
C LEU A 249 11.03 4.94 -3.74
N SER A 250 11.76 4.41 -4.72
CA SER A 250 13.05 3.73 -4.51
C SER A 250 14.05 4.64 -3.78
N PRO A 251 15.18 4.12 -3.26
CA PRO A 251 16.10 4.92 -2.47
C PRO A 251 16.69 6.06 -3.30
N ILE A 252 16.64 7.28 -2.76
CA ILE A 252 17.14 8.51 -3.40
C ILE A 252 18.40 9.06 -2.70
N TYR A 253 18.93 8.30 -1.75
CA TYR A 253 19.96 8.73 -0.82
C TYR A 253 21.34 8.88 -1.47
N LEU A 254 22.19 9.71 -0.87
CA LEU A 254 23.55 9.91 -1.33
C LEU A 254 24.31 8.58 -1.33
N ALA A 255 24.83 8.20 -2.50
CA ALA A 255 25.67 7.02 -2.72
C ALA A 255 27.00 7.46 -3.38
N PRO A 256 28.04 6.61 -3.43
CA PRO A 256 29.27 6.92 -4.14
C PRO A 256 29.03 7.07 -5.65
N ASP A 257 29.74 7.98 -6.33
CA ASP A 257 29.66 8.15 -7.80
C ASP A 257 29.90 6.85 -8.60
N SER A 258 30.65 5.91 -8.00
CA SER A 258 30.93 4.58 -8.57
C SER A 258 29.81 3.55 -8.35
N SER A 259 28.78 3.89 -7.58
CA SER A 259 27.75 2.93 -7.19
C SER A 259 26.68 2.76 -8.27
N THR A 260 26.17 1.54 -8.32
CA THR A 260 25.05 1.11 -9.16
C THR A 260 23.99 0.37 -8.35
N SER A 261 24.11 0.43 -7.03
CA SER A 261 23.28 -0.26 -6.03
C SER A 261 22.51 0.78 -5.23
N ASP A 262 21.23 0.52 -4.95
CA ASP A 262 20.42 1.41 -4.11
C ASP A 262 20.73 1.25 -2.60
N TRP A 263 21.60 0.29 -2.27
CA TRP A 263 21.98 -0.09 -0.91
C TRP A 263 23.27 0.61 -0.42
N ASP A 264 24.07 1.21 -1.32
CA ASP A 264 25.38 1.79 -0.98
C ASP A 264 25.27 3.19 -0.33
N ILE A 265 24.45 3.34 0.71
CA ILE A 265 24.13 4.63 1.31
C ILE A 265 25.35 5.22 2.04
N LEU A 266 25.78 6.41 1.63
CA LEU A 266 26.79 7.24 2.31
C LEU A 266 26.20 8.18 3.36
N ASP A 267 24.95 8.61 3.15
CA ASP A 267 24.22 9.53 4.03
C ASP A 267 22.71 9.41 3.77
N HIS A 268 21.97 8.83 4.73
CA HIS A 268 20.51 8.67 4.68
C HIS A 268 19.72 9.99 4.68
N THR A 269 20.35 11.14 4.96
CA THR A 269 19.71 12.47 5.05
C THR A 269 20.06 13.40 3.89
N LYS A 270 20.85 12.91 2.91
CA LYS A 270 21.18 13.65 1.69
C LYS A 270 20.64 12.92 0.46
N ILE A 271 20.27 13.68 -0.55
CA ILE A 271 19.86 13.15 -1.86
C ILE A 271 21.11 12.96 -2.73
N SER A 272 21.15 11.88 -3.50
CA SER A 272 22.18 11.67 -4.50
C SER A 272 22.11 12.77 -5.58
N PRO A 273 23.23 13.41 -5.95
CA PRO A 273 23.27 14.34 -7.07
C PRO A 273 22.72 13.77 -8.39
N LEU A 274 22.75 12.44 -8.53
CA LEU A 274 22.16 11.66 -9.63
C LEU A 274 20.64 11.87 -9.78
N TYR A 275 19.95 12.23 -8.71
CA TYR A 275 18.50 12.42 -8.68
C TYR A 275 18.08 13.88 -8.48
N GLY A 276 19.03 14.80 -8.29
CA GLY A 276 18.81 16.21 -7.98
C GLY A 276 19.26 16.58 -6.57
N ASN A 277 18.48 17.41 -5.88
CA ASN A 277 18.81 17.93 -4.55
C ASN A 277 17.56 18.12 -3.66
N MET A 278 17.76 18.59 -2.41
CA MET A 278 16.68 18.81 -1.43
C MET A 278 15.61 19.82 -1.89
N GLU A 279 15.95 20.81 -2.73
CA GLU A 279 14.96 21.74 -3.27
C GLU A 279 14.05 21.06 -4.31
N ASP A 280 14.61 20.14 -5.11
CA ASP A 280 13.83 19.35 -6.07
C ASP A 280 12.90 18.36 -5.38
N PHE A 281 13.36 17.75 -4.29
CA PHE A 281 12.52 16.91 -3.44
C PHE A 281 11.40 17.70 -2.76
N ALA A 282 11.71 18.86 -2.17
CA ALA A 282 10.69 19.72 -1.57
C ALA A 282 9.63 20.15 -2.60
N LYS A 283 10.01 20.42 -3.86
CA LYS A 283 9.06 20.69 -4.95
C LYS A 283 8.21 19.45 -5.26
N LEU A 284 8.81 18.26 -5.38
CA LEU A 284 8.11 17.00 -5.64
C LEU A 284 7.05 16.70 -4.57
N VAL A 285 7.41 16.82 -3.29
CA VAL A 285 6.49 16.62 -2.15
C VAL A 285 5.34 17.63 -2.19
N ASN A 286 5.64 18.93 -2.28
CA ASN A 286 4.61 19.97 -2.30
C ASN A 286 3.66 19.85 -3.51
N GLU A 287 4.16 19.51 -4.70
CA GLU A 287 3.33 19.34 -5.90
C GLU A 287 2.52 18.02 -5.87
N SER A 288 3.03 16.98 -5.22
CA SER A 288 2.28 15.75 -4.95
C SER A 288 1.12 16.03 -3.98
N HIS A 289 1.40 16.69 -2.85
CA HIS A 289 0.38 17.09 -1.87
C HIS A 289 -0.69 18.00 -2.49
N ALA A 290 -0.29 18.97 -3.32
CA ALA A 290 -1.22 19.85 -4.04
C ALA A 290 -2.16 19.10 -5.01
N LYS A 291 -1.80 17.87 -5.41
CA LYS A 291 -2.60 16.96 -6.24
C LYS A 291 -3.37 15.90 -5.44
N GLY A 292 -3.25 15.88 -4.12
CA GLY A 292 -3.83 14.86 -3.24
C GLY A 292 -3.07 13.53 -3.25
N MET A 293 -1.82 13.52 -3.71
CA MET A 293 -0.91 12.39 -3.65
C MET A 293 0.02 12.50 -2.44
N HIS A 294 0.41 11.37 -1.87
CA HIS A 294 1.28 11.24 -0.71
C HIS A 294 2.62 10.63 -1.12
N VAL A 295 3.72 10.99 -0.45
CA VAL A 295 5.08 10.53 -0.78
C VAL A 295 5.61 9.62 0.33
N VAL A 296 6.02 8.41 -0.07
CA VAL A 296 6.59 7.37 0.80
C VAL A 296 8.01 7.07 0.35
N LEU A 297 8.95 6.97 1.29
CA LEU A 297 10.36 6.65 1.01
C LEU A 297 10.75 5.24 1.48
N ASP A 298 11.67 4.60 0.75
CA ASP A 298 12.38 3.42 1.23
C ASP A 298 13.18 3.75 2.49
N PHE A 299 12.95 3.04 3.58
CA PHE A 299 13.76 3.07 4.79
C PHE A 299 14.62 1.81 4.83
N ILE A 300 15.95 2.00 4.78
CA ILE A 300 16.95 0.93 4.78
C ILE A 300 17.76 1.08 6.08
N PRO A 301 17.31 0.47 7.19
CA PRO A 301 17.90 0.65 8.51
C PRO A 301 19.06 -0.31 8.81
N ASN A 302 19.19 -1.42 8.07
CA ASN A 302 20.14 -2.49 8.38
C ASN A 302 21.56 -2.23 7.87
N LEU A 303 21.78 -1.42 6.82
CA LEU A 303 23.09 -1.31 6.17
C LEU A 303 23.45 0.11 5.74
N THR A 304 24.73 0.26 5.39
CA THR A 304 25.34 1.47 4.81
C THR A 304 26.43 1.05 3.82
N SER A 305 26.96 1.96 3.01
CA SER A 305 28.22 1.71 2.31
C SER A 305 29.42 1.59 3.26
N ASN A 306 30.39 0.75 2.93
CA ASN A 306 31.70 0.67 3.59
C ASN A 306 32.55 1.96 3.44
N LYS A 307 32.08 2.92 2.63
CA LYS A 307 32.64 4.28 2.50
C LYS A 307 31.97 5.28 3.45
N HIS A 308 30.86 4.95 4.10
CA HIS A 308 30.15 5.83 5.05
C HIS A 308 31.07 6.21 6.23
N GLU A 309 30.94 7.45 6.71
CA GLU A 309 31.69 7.95 7.88
C GLU A 309 31.53 7.06 9.13
N TRP A 310 30.36 6.46 9.33
CA TRP A 310 30.08 5.54 10.42
C TRP A 310 30.96 4.29 10.32
N PHE A 311 31.01 3.64 9.16
CA PHE A 311 31.83 2.45 8.97
C PHE A 311 33.32 2.75 9.11
N ASN A 312 33.80 3.86 8.53
CA ASN A 312 35.19 4.28 8.67
C ASN A 312 35.55 4.59 10.14
N ALA A 313 34.68 5.30 10.88
CA ALA A 313 34.88 5.58 12.30
C ALA A 313 34.82 4.31 13.17
N SER A 314 33.99 3.33 12.80
CA SER A 314 33.91 2.03 13.46
C SER A 314 35.15 1.18 13.16
N ARG A 315 35.52 1.02 11.89
CA ARG A 315 36.68 0.21 11.45
C ARG A 315 37.98 0.70 12.09
N ASN A 316 38.18 2.01 12.15
CA ASN A 316 39.40 2.61 12.70
C ASN A 316 39.39 2.72 14.25
N SER A 317 38.38 2.18 14.93
CA SER A 317 38.19 2.36 16.37
C SER A 317 38.99 1.36 17.23
N SER A 318 40.17 1.77 17.69
CA SER A 318 40.94 1.00 18.68
C SER A 318 40.45 1.13 20.12
N SER A 319 39.72 2.21 20.47
CA SER A 319 39.20 2.46 21.83
C SER A 319 37.81 1.88 22.03
N THR A 320 37.54 1.35 23.22
CA THR A 320 36.21 0.94 23.71
C THR A 320 35.25 2.11 23.92
N ASP A 321 35.80 3.30 24.16
CA ASP A 321 35.02 4.48 24.60
C ASP A 321 34.47 5.30 23.42
N ASN A 322 34.79 4.90 22.18
CA ASN A 322 34.23 5.49 20.98
C ASN A 322 32.82 4.92 20.74
N PRO A 323 31.74 5.75 20.79
CA PRO A 323 30.38 5.26 20.58
C PRO A 323 30.21 4.58 19.21
N LYS A 324 30.96 5.01 18.19
CA LYS A 324 30.91 4.43 16.84
C LYS A 324 31.57 3.05 16.72
N ARG A 325 32.26 2.55 17.75
CA ARG A 325 32.95 1.24 17.72
C ARG A 325 32.00 0.07 17.44
N ASN A 326 30.77 0.16 17.95
CA ASN A 326 29.78 -0.92 17.91
C ASN A 326 28.59 -0.61 16.98
N TYR A 327 28.73 0.37 16.07
CA TYR A 327 27.70 0.73 15.09
C TYR A 327 27.43 -0.40 14.06
N TYR A 328 28.36 -1.33 13.89
CA TYR A 328 28.28 -2.46 12.95
C TYR A 328 28.49 -3.79 13.66
N VAL A 329 28.06 -4.88 13.03
CA VAL A 329 28.29 -6.25 13.53
C VAL A 329 29.74 -6.65 13.26
N TRP A 330 30.51 -6.87 14.34
CA TRP A 330 31.93 -7.24 14.28
C TRP A 330 32.20 -8.57 15.00
N GLY A 331 32.75 -9.54 14.29
CA GLY A 331 33.14 -10.85 14.82
C GLY A 331 34.65 -11.07 14.83
N SER A 332 35.13 -11.85 15.81
CA SER A 332 36.50 -12.38 15.82
C SER A 332 36.50 -13.74 15.13
N GLY A 333 37.49 -14.02 14.28
CA GLY A 333 37.62 -15.32 13.64
C GLY A 333 38.03 -16.43 14.61
N LEU A 334 37.60 -17.67 14.34
CA LEU A 334 37.84 -18.83 15.21
C LEU A 334 39.27 -19.41 15.05
N GLY A 335 40.30 -18.60 15.34
CA GLY A 335 41.68 -19.09 15.49
C GLY A 335 42.77 -18.09 15.11
N TYR A 336 44.02 -18.44 15.44
CA TYR A 336 45.20 -17.58 15.26
C TYR A 336 45.60 -17.29 13.80
N ASN A 337 45.00 -17.98 12.81
CA ASN A 337 45.46 -18.00 11.41
C ASN A 337 44.38 -17.59 10.37
N GLN A 338 43.63 -16.48 10.60
CA GLN A 338 42.88 -15.72 9.57
C GLN A 338 41.94 -16.50 8.59
N ARG A 339 41.60 -17.76 8.88
CA ARG A 339 40.92 -18.68 7.94
C ARG A 339 39.62 -19.29 8.46
N PHE A 340 39.24 -18.97 9.68
CA PHE A 340 37.90 -19.27 10.20
C PHE A 340 37.20 -17.94 10.42
N THR A 341 36.15 -17.71 9.65
CA THR A 341 35.19 -16.62 9.88
C THR A 341 34.50 -16.81 11.24
N PRO A 342 33.81 -15.79 11.77
CA PRO A 342 33.08 -15.91 13.04
C PRO A 342 32.04 -17.04 13.03
N SER A 343 31.41 -17.27 11.87
CA SER A 343 30.51 -18.39 11.58
C SER A 343 30.57 -18.78 10.09
N ASN A 344 29.88 -19.85 9.72
CA ASN A 344 29.69 -20.32 8.34
C ASN A 344 28.68 -19.51 7.50
N TRP A 345 28.19 -18.35 7.97
CA TRP A 345 27.14 -17.60 7.29
C TRP A 345 27.54 -17.18 5.87
N ILE A 346 26.60 -17.35 4.94
CA ILE A 346 26.73 -17.08 3.50
C ILE A 346 25.93 -15.84 3.12
N SER A 347 26.49 -15.00 2.25
CA SER A 347 25.83 -13.83 1.68
C SER A 347 24.69 -14.26 0.76
N VAL A 348 23.64 -13.45 0.65
CA VAL A 348 22.54 -13.61 -0.33
C VAL A 348 23.08 -13.67 -1.78
N TYR A 349 24.29 -13.17 -2.03
CA TYR A 349 24.95 -13.20 -3.34
C TYR A 349 26.02 -14.31 -3.47
N GLY A 350 26.08 -15.24 -2.52
CA GLY A 350 27.04 -16.33 -2.46
C GLY A 350 28.38 -15.96 -1.81
N GLY A 351 29.09 -17.00 -1.35
CA GLY A 351 30.31 -16.88 -0.55
C GLY A 351 30.05 -16.33 0.86
N SER A 352 31.08 -16.28 1.70
CA SER A 352 30.91 -15.88 3.10
C SER A 352 30.34 -14.47 3.29
N ALA A 353 29.40 -14.32 4.22
CA ALA A 353 28.86 -13.06 4.71
C ALA A 353 29.87 -12.27 5.60
N TRP A 354 31.09 -12.77 5.80
CA TRP A 354 32.08 -12.19 6.68
C TRP A 354 33.34 -11.73 5.95
N LYS A 355 33.66 -10.44 6.03
CA LYS A 355 34.88 -9.87 5.43
C LYS A 355 35.83 -9.30 6.47
N LEU A 356 37.11 -9.69 6.35
CA LEU A 356 38.17 -9.24 7.24
C LEU A 356 38.52 -7.76 6.99
N ALA A 357 38.36 -6.92 8.02
CA ALA A 357 38.94 -5.58 8.03
C ALA A 357 40.33 -5.63 8.68
N LEU A 358 41.37 -5.55 7.85
CA LEU A 358 42.76 -5.64 8.29
C LEU A 358 43.12 -4.58 9.36
N ASP A 359 42.62 -3.34 9.21
CA ASP A 359 42.87 -2.23 10.15
C ASP A 359 42.39 -2.52 11.58
N ARG A 360 41.31 -3.32 11.70
CA ARG A 360 40.68 -3.69 12.98
C ARG A 360 41.05 -5.09 13.45
N ASN A 361 41.62 -5.91 12.57
CA ASN A 361 41.86 -7.34 12.76
C ASN A 361 40.60 -8.11 13.23
N GLN A 362 39.44 -7.74 12.67
CA GLN A 362 38.14 -8.37 12.92
C GLN A 362 37.36 -8.50 11.60
N TYR A 363 36.42 -9.43 11.54
CA TYR A 363 35.47 -9.54 10.44
C TYR A 363 34.26 -8.64 10.69
N TYR A 364 33.72 -8.03 9.64
CA TYR A 364 32.40 -7.41 9.66
C TYR A 364 31.42 -8.24 8.86
N LEU A 365 30.15 -8.19 9.27
CA LEU A 365 29.05 -8.84 8.57
C LEU A 365 28.61 -8.01 7.34
N HIS A 366 28.24 -8.70 6.27
CA HIS A 366 27.46 -8.19 5.15
C HIS A 366 26.50 -9.29 4.66
N GLN A 367 25.19 -9.10 4.81
CA GLN A 367 24.20 -10.07 4.30
C GLN A 367 24.18 -10.02 2.76
N ARG A 368 24.48 -8.84 2.20
CA ARG A 368 24.54 -8.56 0.76
C ARG A 368 26.00 -8.42 0.30
N ALA A 369 26.29 -7.42 -0.53
CA ALA A 369 27.62 -7.22 -1.10
C ALA A 369 28.63 -6.78 -0.03
N SER A 370 29.90 -7.10 -0.25
CA SER A 370 30.96 -6.89 0.73
C SER A 370 31.39 -5.43 0.93
N ASP A 371 30.68 -4.49 0.30
CA ASP A 371 30.70 -3.05 0.50
C ASP A 371 29.41 -2.48 1.11
N GLN A 372 28.50 -3.35 1.54
CA GLN A 372 27.26 -3.07 2.28
C GLN A 372 27.32 -3.71 3.70
N PRO A 373 28.18 -3.23 4.62
CA PRO A 373 28.28 -3.74 5.98
C PRO A 373 27.01 -3.50 6.82
N GLU A 374 26.60 -4.52 7.58
CA GLU A 374 25.41 -4.46 8.45
C GLU A 374 25.66 -3.64 9.72
N LEU A 375 24.73 -2.71 9.98
CA LEU A 375 24.57 -1.96 11.21
C LEU A 375 24.09 -2.89 12.33
N ASN A 376 24.59 -2.64 13.53
CA ASN A 376 24.19 -3.36 14.72
C ASN A 376 22.91 -2.76 15.30
N LEU A 377 21.74 -3.24 14.87
CA LEU A 377 20.43 -2.75 15.36
C LEU A 377 20.16 -3.02 16.85
N ARG A 378 21.06 -3.72 17.56
CA ARG A 378 21.02 -3.85 19.03
C ARG A 378 21.69 -2.67 19.76
N SER A 379 22.55 -1.89 19.09
CA SER A 379 23.13 -0.65 19.63
C SER A 379 22.04 0.40 19.89
N GLN A 380 22.10 1.06 21.05
CA GLN A 380 21.16 2.14 21.38
C GLN A 380 21.46 3.39 20.55
N GLU A 381 22.73 3.63 20.26
CA GLU A 381 23.20 4.72 19.40
C GLU A 381 22.61 4.59 17.99
N ILE A 382 22.70 3.40 17.36
CA ILE A 382 22.07 3.13 16.05
C ILE A 382 20.55 3.31 16.11
N LYS A 383 19.89 2.81 17.18
CA LYS A 383 18.44 2.97 17.38
C LYS A 383 18.01 4.44 17.44
N ASP A 384 18.87 5.34 17.89
CA ASP A 384 18.58 6.77 18.00
C ASP A 384 18.96 7.53 16.72
N GLU A 385 20.07 7.18 16.05
CA GLU A 385 20.44 7.69 14.72
C GLU A 385 19.35 7.35 13.67
N LEU A 386 18.84 6.11 13.68
CA LEU A 386 17.74 5.69 12.80
C LEU A 386 16.44 6.46 13.07
N GLN A 387 16.17 6.81 14.33
CA GLN A 387 15.02 7.64 14.68
C GLN A 387 15.21 9.10 14.20
N ASN A 388 16.44 9.63 14.26
CA ASN A 388 16.78 10.95 13.71
C ASN A 388 16.62 11.00 12.18
N ILE A 389 16.92 9.90 11.47
CA ILE A 389 16.69 9.78 10.02
C ILE A 389 15.19 9.82 9.70
N LEU A 390 14.36 9.07 10.44
CA LEU A 390 12.90 9.13 10.29
C LEU A 390 12.37 10.55 10.54
N GLN A 391 12.81 11.19 11.64
CA GLN A 391 12.44 12.57 11.97
C GLN A 391 12.79 13.56 10.85
N PHE A 392 14.01 13.47 10.30
CA PHE A 392 14.49 14.35 9.24
C PHE A 392 13.55 14.33 8.03
N TRP A 393 13.17 13.14 7.56
CA TRP A 393 12.31 12.98 6.38
C TRP A 393 10.85 13.36 6.65
N LEU A 394 10.33 13.06 7.84
CA LEU A 394 9.01 13.53 8.27
C LEU A 394 8.92 15.06 8.26
N ASP A 395 9.96 15.76 8.71
CA ASP A 395 10.03 17.22 8.68
C ASP A 395 10.19 17.80 7.27
N GLN A 396 10.59 16.99 6.27
CA GLN A 396 10.50 17.36 4.84
C GLN A 396 9.11 17.10 4.23
N GLY A 397 8.16 16.57 5.01
CA GLY A 397 6.79 16.30 4.58
C GLY A 397 6.57 14.90 4.00
N VAL A 398 7.44 13.93 4.26
CA VAL A 398 7.20 12.52 3.91
C VAL A 398 6.00 11.96 4.69
N ASP A 399 5.11 11.24 3.99
CA ASP A 399 3.86 10.71 4.54
C ASP A 399 3.96 9.24 4.97
N GLY A 400 5.10 8.58 4.74
CA GLY A 400 5.35 7.22 5.20
C GLY A 400 6.65 6.59 4.76
N PHE A 401 6.89 5.37 5.22
CA PHE A 401 8.12 4.61 4.99
C PHE A 401 7.87 3.17 4.56
N TYR A 402 8.71 2.66 3.67
CA TYR A 402 8.79 1.25 3.27
C TYR A 402 10.06 0.63 3.83
N ILE A 403 9.94 -0.24 4.83
CA ILE A 403 11.08 -1.00 5.36
C ILE A 403 11.40 -2.13 4.38
N ARG A 404 12.55 -2.06 3.71
CA ARG A 404 13.00 -3.06 2.73
C ARG A 404 13.91 -4.11 3.37
N ASP A 405 13.91 -5.30 2.78
CA ASP A 405 14.66 -6.47 3.24
C ASP A 405 14.46 -6.77 4.73
N SER A 406 13.25 -6.52 5.25
CA SER A 406 13.06 -6.43 6.71
C SER A 406 13.24 -7.74 7.48
N GLY A 407 13.40 -8.88 6.78
CA GLY A 407 13.81 -10.14 7.37
C GLY A 407 15.29 -10.19 7.81
N TYR A 408 16.16 -9.31 7.29
CA TYR A 408 17.59 -9.25 7.57
C TYR A 408 17.98 -8.20 8.63
N LEU A 409 17.04 -7.68 9.42
CA LEU A 409 17.31 -6.60 10.39
C LEU A 409 18.15 -7.04 11.60
N PHE A 410 18.24 -8.34 11.86
CA PHE A 410 18.89 -8.91 13.04
C PHE A 410 19.37 -10.33 12.74
N GLU A 411 20.50 -10.68 13.33
CA GLU A 411 21.10 -12.02 13.29
C GLU A 411 21.29 -12.60 14.70
N ASP A 412 21.59 -13.89 14.82
CA ASP A 412 21.88 -14.52 16.11
C ASP A 412 23.02 -13.84 16.87
N TYR A 413 22.80 -13.60 18.16
CA TYR A 413 23.77 -12.92 19.02
C TYR A 413 25.02 -13.78 19.29
N ASP A 414 24.85 -15.09 19.38
CA ASP A 414 25.93 -16.04 19.69
C ASP A 414 26.77 -16.40 18.45
N LEU A 415 26.45 -15.85 17.27
CA LEU A 415 27.07 -16.11 15.97
C LEU A 415 27.15 -17.61 15.64
N ARG A 416 26.09 -18.37 15.93
CA ARG A 416 26.06 -19.82 15.70
C ARG A 416 26.04 -20.17 14.21
N ASP A 417 26.71 -21.27 13.86
CA ASP A 417 26.71 -21.82 12.50
C ASP A 417 25.30 -22.26 12.07
N GLU A 418 24.92 -21.90 10.85
CA GLU A 418 23.68 -22.32 10.20
C GLU A 418 23.77 -23.78 9.75
N ALA A 419 22.63 -24.47 9.72
CA ALA A 419 22.55 -25.86 9.29
C ALA A 419 22.53 -25.97 7.76
N LEU A 420 23.45 -26.77 7.20
CA LEU A 420 23.44 -27.13 5.78
C LEU A 420 22.21 -28.01 5.47
N LEU A 421 21.55 -27.75 4.33
CA LEU A 421 20.41 -28.56 3.87
C LEU A 421 20.86 -29.95 3.40
N PRO A 422 20.06 -31.02 3.59
CA PRO A 422 20.47 -32.40 3.26
C PRO A 422 20.81 -32.67 1.79
N ASN A 423 20.41 -31.77 0.89
CA ASN A 423 20.56 -31.85 -0.56
C ASN A 423 21.47 -30.75 -1.13
N ALA A 424 22.18 -30.00 -0.29
CA ALA A 424 23.14 -28.99 -0.73
C ALA A 424 24.24 -29.60 -1.61
N THR A 425 24.54 -28.96 -2.73
CA THR A 425 25.61 -29.36 -3.67
C THR A 425 26.74 -28.35 -3.77
N ASP A 426 26.57 -27.16 -3.19
CA ASP A 426 27.50 -26.04 -3.24
C ASP A 426 27.48 -25.31 -1.89
N GLU A 427 28.54 -25.44 -1.10
CA GLU A 427 28.64 -24.84 0.24
C GLU A 427 28.86 -23.32 0.21
N ASP A 428 29.14 -22.72 -0.95
CA ASP A 428 29.20 -21.26 -1.14
C ASP A 428 27.86 -20.66 -1.59
N ALA A 429 26.85 -21.47 -1.94
CA ALA A 429 25.54 -20.99 -2.36
C ALA A 429 24.62 -20.69 -1.15
N TYR A 430 23.91 -19.55 -1.19
CA TYR A 430 23.00 -19.12 -0.13
C TYR A 430 21.92 -20.18 0.18
N GLU A 431 21.21 -20.62 -0.86
CA GLU A 431 20.13 -21.64 -0.83
C GLU A 431 20.56 -23.03 -0.29
N SER A 432 21.86 -23.26 -0.02
CA SER A 432 22.35 -24.50 0.58
C SER A 432 22.16 -24.57 2.11
N TYR A 433 21.77 -23.48 2.77
CA TYR A 433 21.64 -23.40 4.22
C TYR A 433 20.21 -23.11 4.66
N ASN A 434 19.86 -23.55 5.87
CA ASN A 434 18.67 -23.08 6.57
C ASN A 434 19.04 -21.82 7.38
N HIS A 435 18.55 -20.65 6.96
CA HIS A 435 18.87 -19.34 7.54
C HIS A 435 18.13 -19.04 8.85
N THR A 436 18.24 -19.93 9.85
CA THR A 436 17.55 -19.83 11.14
C THR A 436 18.15 -18.77 12.06
N TYR A 437 19.41 -18.38 11.82
CA TYR A 437 20.16 -17.41 12.61
C TYR A 437 20.38 -16.07 11.88
N THR A 438 20.36 -16.00 10.55
CA THR A 438 20.55 -14.74 9.81
C THR A 438 19.26 -14.09 9.28
N TYR A 439 18.12 -14.78 9.36
CA TYR A 439 16.84 -14.27 8.82
C TYR A 439 15.70 -14.38 9.84
N GLY A 440 14.74 -13.44 9.79
CA GLY A 440 13.44 -13.54 10.44
C GLY A 440 13.43 -13.51 11.98
N GLN A 441 14.51 -13.03 12.61
CA GLN A 441 14.69 -13.03 14.08
C GLN A 441 13.58 -12.28 14.83
N SER A 442 13.32 -12.70 16.08
CA SER A 442 12.17 -12.23 16.86
C SER A 442 12.18 -10.73 17.20
N GLU A 443 13.36 -10.13 17.28
CA GLU A 443 13.55 -8.72 17.61
C GLU A 443 12.98 -7.75 16.56
N ILE A 444 12.74 -8.23 15.34
CA ILE A 444 12.05 -7.48 14.27
C ILE A 444 10.71 -6.92 14.79
N TYR A 445 9.93 -7.73 15.52
CA TYR A 445 8.60 -7.33 15.98
C TYR A 445 8.66 -6.19 17.04
N ASP A 446 9.69 -6.17 17.90
CA ASP A 446 9.88 -5.08 18.87
C ASP A 446 10.40 -3.80 18.19
N MET A 447 11.29 -3.94 17.20
CA MET A 447 11.78 -2.81 16.41
C MET A 447 10.64 -2.13 15.63
N PHE A 448 9.77 -2.91 14.99
CA PHE A 448 8.57 -2.37 14.32
C PHE A 448 7.64 -1.67 15.30
N ALA A 449 7.42 -2.24 16.49
CA ALA A 449 6.62 -1.58 17.52
C ALA A 449 7.24 -0.26 18.01
N ARG A 450 8.59 -0.18 18.09
CA ARG A 450 9.30 1.06 18.41
C ARG A 450 9.13 2.12 17.31
N TRP A 451 9.23 1.74 16.04
CA TRP A 451 9.00 2.65 14.92
C TRP A 451 7.54 3.08 14.80
N ARG A 452 6.56 2.16 14.88
CA ARG A 452 5.13 2.48 14.85
C ARG A 452 4.75 3.49 15.94
N ALA A 453 5.14 3.22 17.19
CA ALA A 453 4.89 4.12 18.31
C ALA A 453 5.53 5.51 18.12
N TYR A 454 6.71 5.59 17.48
CA TYR A 454 7.35 6.86 17.14
C TYR A 454 6.58 7.63 16.06
N LEU A 455 6.17 6.95 14.99
CA LEU A 455 5.41 7.53 13.90
C LEU A 455 4.00 7.97 14.35
N ASP A 456 3.39 7.25 15.30
CA ASP A 456 2.11 7.61 15.90
C ASP A 456 2.21 8.86 16.79
N ASP A 457 3.27 8.98 17.59
CA ASP A 457 3.53 10.18 18.39
C ASP A 457 3.77 11.41 17.49
N TYR A 458 4.55 11.27 16.41
CA TYR A 458 4.70 12.30 15.39
C TYR A 458 3.37 12.65 14.72
N GLY A 459 2.62 11.64 14.31
CA GLY A 459 1.34 11.79 13.61
C GLY A 459 0.26 12.47 14.45
N ASN A 460 0.17 12.11 15.74
CA ASN A 460 -0.73 12.75 16.71
C ASN A 460 -0.36 14.21 16.96
N LYS A 461 0.94 14.56 16.98
CA LYS A 461 1.40 15.96 17.12
C LYS A 461 1.15 16.82 15.89
N THR A 462 1.21 16.22 14.70
CA THR A 462 1.07 16.93 13.41
C THR A 462 -0.32 16.81 12.79
N ASN A 463 -1.21 16.00 13.38
CA ASN A 463 -2.52 15.62 12.84
C ASN A 463 -2.40 15.03 11.41
N LYS A 464 -1.45 14.10 11.24
CA LYS A 464 -1.21 13.34 10.00
C LYS A 464 -1.02 11.87 10.31
N TYR A 465 -1.71 10.97 9.61
CA TYR A 465 -1.38 9.55 9.67
C TYR A 465 -0.10 9.28 8.87
N ILE A 466 0.90 8.64 9.47
CA ILE A 466 2.13 8.23 8.79
C ILE A 466 2.07 6.73 8.47
N LEU A 467 2.17 6.40 7.19
CA LEU A 467 2.13 5.03 6.69
C LEU A 467 3.47 4.31 6.94
N LEU A 468 3.42 3.05 7.35
CA LEU A 468 4.57 2.16 7.51
C LEU A 468 4.22 0.77 6.97
N PHE A 469 5.00 0.27 6.01
CA PHE A 469 4.90 -1.11 5.53
C PHE A 469 6.26 -1.77 5.36
N ALA A 470 6.29 -3.09 5.30
CA ALA A 470 7.53 -3.87 5.23
C ALA A 470 7.39 -5.11 4.34
N ASP A 471 8.50 -5.62 3.80
CA ASP A 471 8.57 -6.88 3.04
C ASP A 471 9.14 -8.04 3.88
N ARG A 472 8.62 -9.25 3.68
CA ARG A 472 9.18 -10.49 4.24
C ARG A 472 8.80 -11.66 3.34
N ARG A 473 9.74 -12.58 3.15
CA ARG A 473 9.48 -13.94 2.65
C ARG A 473 9.37 -14.89 3.84
N GLY A 474 8.63 -15.98 3.70
CA GLY A 474 8.39 -16.94 4.78
C GLY A 474 6.92 -17.32 4.87
N THR A 475 6.53 -17.95 5.98
CA THR A 475 5.15 -18.43 6.16
C THR A 475 4.17 -17.28 6.40
N THR A 476 2.90 -17.47 6.02
CA THR A 476 1.87 -16.45 6.25
C THR A 476 1.72 -16.10 7.74
N GLU A 477 1.82 -17.08 8.64
CA GLU A 477 1.78 -16.84 10.10
C GLU A 477 2.91 -15.91 10.57
N GLU A 478 4.14 -16.14 10.10
CA GLU A 478 5.30 -15.31 10.41
C GLU A 478 5.17 -13.87 9.90
N VAL A 479 4.63 -13.72 8.67
CA VAL A 479 4.39 -12.42 8.05
C VAL A 479 3.27 -11.66 8.78
N MET A 480 2.19 -12.34 9.20
CA MET A 480 1.07 -11.70 9.91
C MET A 480 1.46 -11.12 11.28
N ARG A 481 2.53 -11.62 11.92
CA ARG A 481 3.09 -11.03 13.15
C ARG A 481 3.68 -9.64 12.93
N TYR A 482 3.93 -9.21 11.69
CA TYR A 482 4.38 -7.85 11.37
C TYR A 482 3.34 -6.78 11.67
N TYR A 483 2.04 -7.08 11.59
CA TYR A 483 0.97 -6.14 11.96
C TYR A 483 1.01 -5.75 13.45
N GLY A 484 1.61 -6.59 14.30
CA GLY A 484 1.72 -6.36 15.73
C GLY A 484 1.92 -7.64 16.52
N HIS A 485 2.64 -7.52 17.63
CA HIS A 485 2.98 -8.64 18.51
C HIS A 485 2.89 -8.20 19.97
N PHE A 486 2.53 -9.13 20.88
CA PHE A 486 2.33 -8.87 22.32
C PHE A 486 1.51 -7.59 22.64
N ASN A 487 0.40 -7.37 21.91
CA ASN A 487 -0.49 -6.21 22.08
C ASN A 487 0.23 -4.85 21.86
N ARG A 488 1.22 -4.82 20.96
CA ARG A 488 1.78 -3.61 20.36
C ARG A 488 1.56 -3.66 18.86
N ASP A 489 1.23 -2.52 18.26
CA ASP A 489 1.10 -2.39 16.81
C ASP A 489 2.47 -2.40 16.14
N GLY A 490 2.56 -3.03 14.97
CA GLY A 490 3.75 -3.07 14.12
C GLY A 490 3.54 -2.24 12.86
N VAL A 491 3.79 -2.79 11.68
CA VAL A 491 3.52 -2.10 10.41
C VAL A 491 2.02 -2.07 10.09
N ASP A 492 1.59 -1.10 9.27
CA ASP A 492 0.19 -0.97 8.85
C ASP A 492 -0.25 -2.12 7.94
N PHE A 493 0.67 -2.60 7.10
CA PHE A 493 0.60 -3.91 6.43
C PHE A 493 2.00 -4.43 6.06
N PRO A 494 2.28 -5.74 6.20
CA PRO A 494 3.34 -6.39 5.45
C PRO A 494 2.91 -6.56 3.99
N LEU A 495 3.86 -6.59 3.04
CA LEU A 495 3.54 -6.87 1.65
C LEU A 495 3.09 -8.33 1.47
N ASN A 496 1.90 -8.53 0.91
CA ASN A 496 1.39 -9.82 0.44
C ASN A 496 2.26 -10.43 -0.68
N VAL A 497 3.30 -11.18 -0.31
CA VAL A 497 4.21 -11.85 -1.25
C VAL A 497 3.59 -13.06 -1.95
N LEU A 498 2.45 -13.60 -1.48
CA LEU A 498 1.77 -14.72 -2.14
C LEU A 498 1.33 -14.35 -3.57
N CYS A 499 1.08 -13.06 -3.85
CA CYS A 499 0.82 -12.55 -5.21
C CYS A 499 2.04 -12.64 -6.15
N LEU A 500 3.26 -12.75 -5.61
CA LEU A 500 4.50 -12.94 -6.37
C LEU A 500 4.79 -14.41 -6.67
N GLU A 501 4.16 -15.33 -5.92
CA GLU A 501 4.27 -16.79 -6.09
C GLU A 501 3.30 -17.36 -7.14
N GLN A 502 2.39 -16.53 -7.66
CA GLN A 502 1.46 -16.91 -8.73
C GLN A 502 2.13 -16.78 -10.11
N ASP A 503 1.83 -17.73 -10.99
CA ASP A 503 2.36 -17.82 -12.36
C ASP A 503 1.27 -18.14 -13.41
N GLU A 504 1.67 -18.36 -14.67
CA GLU A 504 0.78 -18.71 -15.78
C GLU A 504 -0.05 -19.99 -15.60
N SER A 505 0.27 -20.84 -14.60
CA SER A 505 -0.53 -22.04 -14.25
C SER A 505 -1.68 -21.74 -13.28
N THR A 506 -1.77 -20.51 -12.77
CA THR A 506 -2.73 -20.15 -11.72
C THR A 506 -4.17 -20.14 -12.21
N ASP A 507 -4.96 -21.08 -11.67
CA ASP A 507 -6.37 -21.28 -12.00
C ASP A 507 -7.32 -20.59 -10.98
N GLY A 508 -8.64 -20.70 -11.19
CA GLY A 508 -9.63 -20.07 -10.29
C GLY A 508 -9.60 -20.60 -8.84
N ARG A 509 -9.13 -21.83 -8.62
CA ARG A 509 -8.91 -22.39 -7.27
C ARG A 509 -7.58 -21.96 -6.68
N GLY A 510 -6.54 -21.78 -7.49
CA GLY A 510 -5.25 -21.21 -7.10
C GLY A 510 -5.44 -19.82 -6.50
N VAL A 511 -6.19 -18.95 -7.20
CA VAL A 511 -6.56 -17.63 -6.68
C VAL A 511 -7.36 -17.72 -5.38
N SER A 512 -8.38 -18.58 -5.28
CA SER A 512 -9.13 -18.76 -4.02
C SER A 512 -8.24 -19.26 -2.88
N ARG A 513 -7.27 -20.15 -3.16
CA ARG A 513 -6.30 -20.61 -2.15
C ARG A 513 -5.42 -19.46 -1.65
N MET A 514 -4.83 -18.68 -2.56
CA MET A 514 -4.03 -17.49 -2.21
C MET A 514 -4.85 -16.49 -1.38
N VAL A 515 -6.08 -16.20 -1.79
CA VAL A 515 -6.95 -15.23 -1.12
C VAL A 515 -7.37 -15.71 0.27
N ARG A 516 -7.79 -16.98 0.39
CA ARG A 516 -8.17 -17.58 1.68
C ARG A 516 -6.99 -17.73 2.64
N GLU A 517 -5.80 -18.03 2.13
CA GLU A 517 -4.57 -18.10 2.93
C GLU A 517 -4.25 -16.73 3.56
N TRP A 518 -4.23 -15.67 2.74
CA TRP A 518 -3.92 -14.32 3.21
C TRP A 518 -5.01 -13.76 4.12
N MET A 519 -6.29 -13.87 3.74
CA MET A 519 -7.40 -13.31 4.50
C MET A 519 -7.75 -14.14 5.76
N GLY A 520 -7.51 -15.45 5.74
CA GLY A 520 -7.78 -16.35 6.86
C GLY A 520 -6.82 -16.18 8.04
N HIS A 521 -5.59 -15.73 7.78
CA HIS A 521 -4.58 -15.44 8.81
C HIS A 521 -4.54 -13.96 9.23
N LEU A 522 -5.33 -13.08 8.61
CA LEU A 522 -5.35 -11.65 8.93
C LEU A 522 -5.79 -11.41 10.39
N PRO A 523 -4.99 -10.72 11.22
CA PRO A 523 -5.41 -10.41 12.58
C PRO A 523 -6.63 -9.46 12.60
N PRO A 524 -7.58 -9.61 13.55
CA PRO A 524 -8.79 -8.80 13.59
C PRO A 524 -8.52 -7.29 13.56
N GLY A 525 -9.21 -6.57 12.66
CA GLY A 525 -9.09 -5.12 12.52
C GLY A 525 -7.88 -4.62 11.72
N ARG A 526 -7.04 -5.51 11.17
CA ARG A 526 -5.92 -5.14 10.30
C ARG A 526 -6.35 -4.91 8.84
N TRP A 527 -5.47 -4.31 8.05
CA TRP A 527 -5.75 -3.88 6.68
C TRP A 527 -4.98 -4.69 5.64
N LEU A 528 -5.68 -5.16 4.61
CA LEU A 528 -5.11 -6.00 3.55
C LEU A 528 -4.33 -5.18 2.51
N ASN A 529 -3.48 -5.86 1.72
CA ASN A 529 -2.90 -5.33 0.50
C ASN A 529 -2.79 -6.41 -0.60
N TRP A 530 -2.65 -5.98 -1.85
CA TRP A 530 -2.48 -6.84 -3.03
C TRP A 530 -1.42 -6.27 -3.95
N LEU A 531 -0.53 -7.13 -4.46
CA LEU A 531 0.75 -6.71 -5.04
C LEU A 531 0.90 -7.17 -6.49
N SER A 532 1.19 -6.25 -7.42
CA SER A 532 1.59 -6.61 -8.78
C SER A 532 3.08 -6.98 -8.86
N GLY A 533 3.94 -6.20 -8.20
CA GLY A 533 5.38 -6.37 -8.18
C GLY A 533 6.13 -5.28 -7.41
N THR A 534 7.45 -5.45 -7.35
CA THR A 534 8.44 -4.53 -6.77
C THR A 534 9.65 -4.44 -7.71
N ASP A 535 10.54 -3.47 -7.50
CA ASP A 535 11.80 -3.34 -8.25
C ASP A 535 12.82 -4.48 -8.00
N SER A 536 12.43 -5.50 -7.24
CA SER A 536 13.23 -6.71 -6.91
C SER A 536 12.41 -8.01 -7.07
N SER A 537 11.36 -8.00 -7.89
CA SER A 537 10.56 -9.17 -8.25
C SER A 537 10.28 -9.20 -9.75
N PRO A 538 10.13 -10.37 -10.40
CA PRO A 538 9.69 -10.46 -11.80
C PRO A 538 8.42 -9.66 -12.06
N ARG A 539 8.28 -8.98 -13.21
CA ARG A 539 7.10 -8.13 -13.48
C ARG A 539 5.84 -8.96 -13.65
N LEU A 540 4.68 -8.32 -13.52
CA LEU A 540 3.39 -9.04 -13.55
C LEU A 540 3.19 -9.86 -14.83
N ILE A 541 3.55 -9.29 -16.00
CA ILE A 541 3.39 -9.98 -17.30
C ILE A 541 4.35 -11.16 -17.48
N ASP A 542 5.54 -11.13 -16.88
CA ASP A 542 6.52 -12.21 -17.01
C ASP A 542 6.16 -13.41 -16.13
N ARG A 543 5.52 -13.18 -14.97
CA ARG A 543 5.00 -14.25 -14.11
C ARG A 543 3.72 -14.86 -14.66
N MET A 544 2.76 -13.99 -15.00
CA MET A 544 1.39 -14.40 -15.32
C MET A 544 1.18 -14.73 -16.82
N GLY A 545 2.08 -14.28 -17.68
CA GLY A 545 1.87 -14.23 -19.13
C GLY A 545 0.84 -13.16 -19.53
N GLU A 546 0.93 -12.70 -20.78
CA GLU A 546 0.04 -11.66 -21.36
C GLU A 546 -1.46 -11.91 -21.09
N LYS A 547 -1.85 -13.20 -21.08
CA LYS A 547 -3.22 -13.67 -20.87
C LYS A 547 -3.77 -13.36 -19.49
N LEU A 548 -3.03 -13.69 -18.41
CA LEU A 548 -3.55 -13.58 -17.04
C LEU A 548 -3.32 -12.19 -16.40
N VAL A 549 -2.61 -11.26 -17.05
CA VAL A 549 -2.47 -9.88 -16.56
C VAL A 549 -3.83 -9.23 -16.31
N ARG A 550 -4.81 -9.38 -17.21
CA ARG A 550 -6.14 -8.74 -17.08
C ARG A 550 -6.94 -9.21 -15.85
N PRO A 551 -7.13 -10.52 -15.60
CA PRO A 551 -7.83 -10.97 -14.41
C PRO A 551 -7.03 -10.69 -13.13
N PHE A 552 -5.70 -10.84 -13.12
CA PHE A 552 -4.90 -10.54 -11.92
C PHE A 552 -4.88 -9.06 -11.56
N LEU A 553 -4.74 -8.16 -12.54
CA LEU A 553 -4.81 -6.72 -12.30
C LEU A 553 -6.21 -6.32 -11.77
N THR A 554 -7.27 -6.94 -12.30
CA THR A 554 -8.64 -6.73 -11.81
C THR A 554 -8.81 -7.21 -10.36
N LEU A 555 -8.23 -8.36 -10.01
CA LEU A 555 -8.19 -8.87 -8.64
C LEU A 555 -7.47 -7.88 -7.71
N ILE A 556 -6.23 -7.50 -8.03
CA ILE A 556 -5.41 -6.58 -7.22
C ILE A 556 -6.13 -5.26 -6.95
N MET A 557 -6.84 -4.73 -7.95
CA MET A 557 -7.53 -3.44 -7.84
C MET A 557 -8.86 -3.46 -7.07
N LEU A 558 -9.64 -4.54 -7.17
CA LEU A 558 -11.02 -4.60 -6.66
C LEU A 558 -11.21 -5.43 -5.37
N MET A 559 -10.18 -6.14 -4.93
CA MET A 559 -10.17 -6.80 -3.61
C MET A 559 -10.18 -5.78 -2.45
N PRO A 560 -10.61 -6.17 -1.23
CA PRO A 560 -10.50 -5.35 -0.03
C PRO A 560 -9.03 -5.12 0.34
N GLY A 561 -8.69 -3.94 0.86
CA GLY A 561 -7.29 -3.57 1.12
C GLY A 561 -6.69 -2.66 0.05
N THR A 562 -5.41 -2.33 0.19
CA THR A 562 -4.68 -1.35 -0.63
C THR A 562 -3.96 -2.01 -1.81
N PRO A 563 -4.23 -1.62 -3.08
CA PRO A 563 -3.49 -2.09 -4.24
C PRO A 563 -2.07 -1.49 -4.29
N PHE A 564 -1.09 -2.31 -4.63
CA PHE A 564 0.32 -1.94 -4.77
C PHE A 564 0.83 -2.35 -6.15
N ILE A 565 1.20 -1.36 -6.96
CA ILE A 565 1.46 -1.49 -8.39
C ILE A 565 2.90 -1.07 -8.72
N LEU A 566 3.66 -1.90 -9.43
CA LEU A 566 4.97 -1.54 -9.97
C LEU A 566 4.83 -0.66 -11.22
N TYR A 567 5.70 0.34 -11.37
CA TYR A 567 5.71 1.17 -12.58
C TYR A 567 5.87 0.31 -13.85
N GLY A 568 5.05 0.58 -14.87
CA GLY A 568 5.03 -0.16 -16.13
C GLY A 568 4.07 -1.36 -16.13
N ASP A 569 3.62 -1.87 -14.98
CA ASP A 569 2.61 -2.95 -14.96
C ASP A 569 1.24 -2.44 -15.49
N GLU A 570 0.96 -1.13 -15.39
CA GLU A 570 -0.24 -0.51 -15.97
C GLU A 570 -0.23 -0.43 -17.51
N ILE A 571 0.91 -0.68 -18.14
CA ILE A 571 1.05 -0.88 -19.60
C ILE A 571 1.56 -2.28 -19.96
N GLY A 572 1.75 -3.18 -18.99
CA GLY A 572 2.29 -4.52 -19.22
C GLY A 572 3.73 -4.53 -19.73
N MET A 573 4.62 -3.68 -19.21
CA MET A 573 6.07 -3.79 -19.48
C MET A 573 6.57 -5.18 -19.11
N SER A 574 7.39 -5.77 -19.99
CA SER A 574 8.08 -7.04 -19.76
C SER A 574 9.51 -6.83 -19.26
N ALA A 575 10.06 -7.84 -18.59
CA ALA A 575 11.43 -7.85 -18.12
C ALA A 575 12.42 -7.63 -19.27
N LEU A 576 13.50 -6.89 -19.02
CA LEU A 576 14.55 -6.70 -20.00
C LEU A 576 15.34 -8.02 -20.19
N PRO A 577 15.42 -8.57 -21.42
CA PRO A 577 16.23 -9.75 -21.69
C PRO A 577 17.71 -9.40 -21.61
N LEU A 578 18.34 -9.70 -20.47
CA LEU A 578 19.75 -9.43 -20.19
C LEU A 578 20.68 -10.21 -21.13
N GLY A 579 21.84 -9.62 -21.43
CA GLY A 579 22.89 -10.24 -22.22
C GLY A 579 24.08 -10.60 -21.34
N VAL A 580 25.01 -11.42 -21.83
CA VAL A 580 26.14 -11.98 -21.04
C VAL A 580 26.82 -10.94 -20.14
N ASN A 581 27.27 -9.81 -20.71
CA ASN A 581 27.95 -8.74 -19.98
C ASN A 581 27.10 -8.01 -18.92
N GLU A 582 25.78 -8.09 -19.01
CA GLU A 582 24.84 -7.57 -18.01
C GLU A 582 24.51 -8.64 -16.97
N THR A 583 24.47 -9.92 -17.34
CA THR A 583 24.22 -11.06 -16.45
C THR A 583 25.38 -11.28 -15.46
N GLU A 584 26.63 -11.27 -15.93
CA GLU A 584 27.85 -11.27 -15.07
C GLU A 584 27.88 -10.06 -14.10
N GLN A 585 27.08 -9.05 -14.41
CA GLN A 585 26.95 -7.80 -13.69
C GLN A 585 25.69 -7.78 -12.81
N ASP A 586 24.78 -8.74 -12.95
CA ASP A 586 23.48 -8.80 -12.30
C ASP A 586 23.20 -10.22 -11.78
N GLU A 587 24.21 -10.81 -11.14
CA GLU A 587 24.16 -12.12 -10.48
C GLU A 587 23.24 -12.09 -9.24
N GLY A 588 21.95 -11.81 -9.45
CA GLY A 588 20.95 -11.52 -8.41
C GLY A 588 21.12 -10.17 -7.70
N GLN A 589 22.24 -9.46 -7.91
CA GLN A 589 22.66 -8.36 -7.03
C GLN A 589 21.91 -7.04 -7.25
N ARG A 590 21.48 -6.74 -8.49
CA ARG A 590 20.95 -5.42 -8.87
C ARG A 590 19.57 -5.46 -9.51
N ASN A 591 19.02 -6.65 -9.79
CA ASN A 591 17.70 -6.89 -10.40
C ASN A 591 17.45 -6.05 -11.67
N LEU A 592 18.51 -5.83 -12.48
CA LEU A 592 18.49 -4.94 -13.64
C LEU A 592 17.35 -5.30 -14.61
N SER A 593 17.10 -6.59 -14.82
CA SER A 593 16.04 -7.07 -15.72
C SER A 593 14.66 -6.46 -15.41
N MET A 594 14.36 -6.17 -14.15
CA MET A 594 13.06 -5.62 -13.72
C MET A 594 13.03 -4.08 -13.70
N ARG A 595 14.19 -3.45 -13.83
CA ARG A 595 14.43 -2.02 -13.63
C ARG A 595 14.62 -1.24 -14.94
N SER A 596 14.17 -1.80 -16.07
CA SER A 596 14.18 -1.13 -17.38
C SER A 596 13.50 0.25 -17.37
N PRO A 597 14.01 1.24 -18.12
CA PRO A 597 13.37 2.55 -18.18
C PRO A 597 11.93 2.52 -18.70
N MET A 598 11.09 3.37 -18.12
CA MET A 598 9.66 3.48 -18.38
C MET A 598 9.36 3.83 -19.84
N GLN A 599 8.35 3.16 -20.41
CA GLN A 599 8.05 3.21 -21.84
C GLN A 599 6.92 4.21 -22.13
N TRP A 600 7.27 5.47 -22.38
CA TRP A 600 6.29 6.55 -22.55
C TRP A 600 5.69 6.63 -23.95
N ASP A 601 6.49 6.48 -25.00
CA ASP A 601 6.08 6.72 -26.39
C ASP A 601 6.92 5.91 -27.41
N PRO A 602 6.61 5.91 -28.72
CA PRO A 602 7.33 5.08 -29.69
C PRO A 602 8.64 5.70 -30.23
N ARG A 603 9.12 6.83 -29.68
CA ARG A 603 10.33 7.52 -30.17
C ARG A 603 11.62 6.85 -29.65
N VAL A 604 12.79 7.38 -30.02
CA VAL A 604 14.07 6.88 -29.50
C VAL A 604 14.08 6.96 -27.97
N PHE A 605 14.56 5.88 -27.33
CA PHE A 605 14.52 5.69 -25.88
C PHE A 605 13.12 5.84 -25.25
N SER A 606 12.06 5.55 -26.01
CA SER A 606 10.65 5.60 -25.58
C SER A 606 10.23 6.88 -24.83
N GLY A 607 10.90 8.01 -25.09
CA GLY A 607 10.65 9.27 -24.38
C GLY A 607 11.12 9.33 -22.92
N PHE A 608 11.81 8.28 -22.42
CA PHE A 608 12.40 8.27 -21.08
C PHE A 608 13.50 9.32 -20.92
N THR A 609 14.33 9.54 -21.95
CA THR A 609 15.38 10.57 -21.99
C THR A 609 15.36 11.31 -23.33
N ALA A 610 15.99 12.48 -23.38
CA ALA A 610 16.20 13.20 -24.64
C ALA A 610 17.19 12.45 -25.52
N ALA A 611 16.82 12.18 -26.78
CA ALA A 611 17.66 11.46 -27.74
C ALA A 611 18.86 12.32 -28.22
N THR A 612 19.89 12.43 -27.38
CA THR A 612 21.19 13.01 -27.73
C THR A 612 22.17 11.91 -28.18
N LYS A 613 23.23 12.28 -28.89
CA LYS A 613 24.25 11.30 -29.36
C LYS A 613 25.26 10.89 -28.28
N GLU A 614 25.20 11.52 -27.12
CA GLU A 614 26.31 11.50 -26.15
C GLU A 614 25.97 10.73 -24.88
N ARG A 615 24.67 10.49 -24.60
CA ARG A 615 24.20 9.77 -23.42
C ARG A 615 22.99 8.91 -23.79
N GLU A 616 23.15 7.59 -23.59
CA GLU A 616 22.08 6.61 -23.70
C GLU A 616 21.49 6.35 -22.30
N PRO A 617 20.27 5.80 -22.17
CA PRO A 617 19.72 5.38 -20.89
C PRO A 617 20.68 4.46 -20.11
N TRP A 618 20.77 4.65 -18.80
CA TRP A 618 21.67 3.93 -17.89
C TRP A 618 21.50 2.40 -17.94
N LEU A 619 20.30 1.96 -18.32
CA LEU A 619 19.95 0.61 -18.67
C LEU A 619 19.12 0.66 -19.96
N ARG A 620 19.38 -0.26 -20.89
CA ARG A 620 18.64 -0.32 -22.16
C ARG A 620 17.13 -0.56 -21.96
N ILE A 621 16.34 -0.10 -22.92
CA ILE A 621 14.88 -0.24 -22.94
C ILE A 621 14.49 -1.45 -23.80
N ASN A 622 13.44 -2.17 -23.42
CA ASN A 622 12.93 -3.30 -24.19
C ASN A 622 12.38 -2.82 -25.55
N ASN A 623 12.64 -3.56 -26.63
CA ASN A 623 12.22 -3.13 -27.97
C ASN A 623 10.70 -3.21 -28.20
N ASP A 624 9.96 -3.87 -27.31
CA ASP A 624 8.49 -3.95 -27.33
C ASP A 624 7.79 -2.57 -27.26
N TYR A 625 8.47 -1.53 -26.76
CA TYR A 625 7.97 -0.15 -26.80
C TYR A 625 7.63 0.31 -28.23
N LYS A 626 8.37 -0.17 -29.24
CA LYS A 626 8.14 0.15 -30.67
C LYS A 626 6.93 -0.59 -31.25
N HIS A 627 6.44 -1.59 -30.53
CA HIS A 627 5.39 -2.52 -30.96
C HIS A 627 4.11 -2.38 -30.13
N GLY A 628 3.98 -1.31 -29.34
CA GLY A 628 2.74 -0.93 -28.64
C GLY A 628 2.81 -0.99 -27.11
N VAL A 629 3.90 -1.47 -26.53
CA VAL A 629 4.12 -1.46 -25.07
C VAL A 629 4.63 -0.07 -24.63
N ASN A 630 3.82 0.96 -24.82
CA ASN A 630 4.12 2.32 -24.36
C ASN A 630 2.84 3.12 -24.02
N VAL A 631 2.96 4.10 -23.14
CA VAL A 631 1.83 4.92 -22.65
C VAL A 631 1.07 5.61 -23.78
N GLU A 632 1.75 6.28 -24.72
CA GLU A 632 1.08 7.02 -25.81
C GLU A 632 0.22 6.09 -26.68
N THR A 633 0.73 4.91 -27.02
CA THR A 633 0.03 3.95 -27.89
C THR A 633 -1.11 3.27 -27.17
N GLN A 634 -0.93 2.83 -25.92
CA GLN A 634 -2.00 2.18 -25.15
C GLN A 634 -3.09 3.17 -24.72
N ARG A 635 -2.76 4.43 -24.47
CA ARG A 635 -3.75 5.49 -24.24
C ARG A 635 -4.67 5.72 -25.43
N ALA A 636 -4.18 5.50 -26.65
CA ALA A 636 -4.98 5.61 -27.88
C ALA A 636 -5.77 4.33 -28.23
N ALA A 637 -5.39 3.16 -27.72
CA ALA A 637 -6.03 1.88 -28.00
C ALA A 637 -7.06 1.52 -26.91
N GLU A 638 -8.36 1.54 -27.24
CA GLU A 638 -9.45 1.37 -26.26
C GLU A 638 -9.38 0.05 -25.46
N ASP A 639 -8.93 -1.05 -26.08
CA ASP A 639 -8.77 -2.36 -25.44
C ASP A 639 -7.32 -2.61 -24.99
N SER A 640 -6.74 -1.68 -24.24
CA SER A 640 -5.37 -1.78 -23.69
C SER A 640 -5.34 -2.05 -22.18
N ILE A 641 -4.17 -2.47 -21.67
CA ILE A 641 -3.93 -2.62 -20.22
C ILE A 641 -4.05 -1.25 -19.53
N TYR A 642 -3.61 -0.18 -20.18
CA TYR A 642 -3.77 1.20 -19.70
C TYR A 642 -5.24 1.59 -19.48
N HIS A 643 -6.12 1.31 -20.44
CA HIS A 643 -7.57 1.55 -20.30
C HIS A 643 -8.21 0.63 -19.28
N LEU A 644 -7.77 -0.63 -19.16
CA LEU A 644 -8.21 -1.50 -18.06
C LEU A 644 -7.82 -0.90 -16.70
N PHE A 645 -6.56 -0.50 -16.51
CA PHE A 645 -6.05 0.07 -15.26
C PHE A 645 -6.83 1.33 -14.85
N THR A 646 -6.95 2.30 -15.77
CA THR A 646 -7.66 3.57 -15.50
C THR A 646 -9.16 3.40 -15.27
N ASN A 647 -9.79 2.39 -15.89
CA ASN A 647 -11.17 2.02 -15.58
C ASN A 647 -11.30 1.35 -14.18
N LEU A 648 -10.35 0.50 -13.78
CA LEU A 648 -10.32 -0.13 -12.47
C LEU A 648 -10.09 0.89 -11.34
N THR A 649 -9.14 1.80 -11.49
CA THR A 649 -8.90 2.88 -10.51
C THR A 649 -10.08 3.84 -10.43
N SER A 650 -10.72 4.16 -11.56
CA SER A 650 -11.94 4.97 -11.58
C SER A 650 -13.10 4.28 -10.88
N LEU A 651 -13.32 2.98 -11.13
CA LEU A 651 -14.36 2.19 -10.48
C LEU A 651 -14.14 2.11 -8.96
N ARG A 652 -12.91 1.84 -8.52
CA ARG A 652 -12.52 1.83 -7.11
C ARG A 652 -12.79 3.17 -6.43
N ARG A 653 -12.37 4.27 -7.07
CA ARG A 653 -12.53 5.65 -6.57
C ARG A 653 -14.00 6.09 -6.51
N GLU A 654 -14.81 5.71 -7.49
CA GLU A 654 -16.23 6.08 -7.58
C GLU A 654 -17.10 5.35 -6.54
N TYR A 655 -16.80 4.08 -6.25
CA TYR A 655 -17.64 3.23 -5.42
C TYR A 655 -16.99 2.79 -4.11
N SER A 656 -17.53 3.30 -3.00
CA SER A 656 -17.05 3.03 -1.65
C SER A 656 -17.09 1.55 -1.22
N ALA A 657 -17.85 0.71 -1.93
CA ALA A 657 -17.85 -0.74 -1.78
C ALA A 657 -16.45 -1.35 -1.99
N PHE A 658 -15.61 -0.77 -2.83
CA PHE A 658 -14.24 -1.26 -3.01
C PHE A 658 -13.30 -0.85 -1.87
N HIS A 659 -13.59 0.24 -1.17
CA HIS A 659 -12.84 0.69 0.00
C HIS A 659 -13.20 -0.10 1.26
N TYR A 660 -14.46 -0.06 1.71
CA TYR A 660 -14.88 -0.67 2.99
C TYR A 660 -16.01 -1.69 2.87
N GLY A 661 -16.42 -2.06 1.65
CA GLY A 661 -17.39 -3.14 1.47
C GLY A 661 -16.84 -4.47 1.93
N ASP A 662 -17.69 -5.25 2.59
CA ASP A 662 -17.38 -6.60 3.04
C ASP A 662 -17.03 -7.47 1.80
N TYR A 663 -16.25 -8.53 2.03
CA TYR A 663 -15.82 -9.45 0.98
C TYR A 663 -16.45 -10.82 1.20
N ASN A 664 -17.05 -11.37 0.14
CA ASN A 664 -17.67 -12.69 0.17
C ASN A 664 -17.34 -13.42 -1.13
N GLU A 665 -16.78 -14.63 -1.09
CA GLU A 665 -16.65 -15.47 -2.30
C GLU A 665 -18.04 -15.81 -2.87
N ALA A 666 -18.12 -15.96 -4.19
CA ALA A 666 -19.33 -16.40 -4.88
C ALA A 666 -19.10 -17.75 -5.59
N VAL A 667 -18.99 -17.77 -6.91
CA VAL A 667 -18.64 -18.99 -7.67
C VAL A 667 -17.12 -19.14 -7.71
N VAL A 668 -16.62 -20.29 -7.27
CA VAL A 668 -15.20 -20.68 -7.35
C VAL A 668 -15.08 -22.09 -7.95
N ASP A 669 -14.48 -22.18 -9.12
CA ASP A 669 -14.08 -23.43 -9.77
C ASP A 669 -12.72 -23.28 -10.46
N ASP A 670 -12.30 -24.31 -11.19
CA ASP A 670 -11.00 -24.38 -11.86
C ASP A 670 -10.84 -23.22 -12.87
N HIS A 671 -11.93 -22.79 -13.52
CA HIS A 671 -11.88 -21.72 -14.53
C HIS A 671 -12.26 -20.35 -13.96
N VAL A 672 -13.15 -20.28 -12.96
CA VAL A 672 -13.72 -19.02 -12.46
C VAL A 672 -13.39 -18.79 -11.00
N PHE A 673 -12.85 -17.60 -10.70
CA PHE A 673 -12.86 -17.03 -9.35
C PHE A 673 -13.77 -15.80 -9.33
N SER A 674 -14.60 -15.68 -8.29
CA SER A 674 -15.50 -14.53 -8.16
C SER A 674 -15.83 -14.20 -6.72
N PHE A 675 -16.10 -12.91 -6.48
CA PHE A 675 -16.41 -12.38 -5.16
C PHE A 675 -17.40 -11.22 -5.24
N VAL A 676 -18.11 -11.01 -4.14
CA VAL A 676 -19.00 -9.88 -3.91
C VAL A 676 -18.30 -8.84 -3.04
N ARG A 677 -18.50 -7.56 -3.37
CA ARG A 677 -18.23 -6.41 -2.51
C ARG A 677 -19.54 -5.71 -2.20
N ASP A 678 -20.03 -5.82 -0.97
CA ASP A 678 -21.29 -5.22 -0.54
C ASP A 678 -21.23 -4.63 0.87
N TYR A 679 -22.16 -3.72 1.18
CA TYR A 679 -22.26 -3.06 2.48
C TYR A 679 -23.62 -2.36 2.61
N ASP A 680 -24.07 -2.14 3.84
CA ASP A 680 -25.38 -1.57 4.11
C ASP A 680 -25.57 -0.17 3.50
N GLY A 681 -26.61 -0.03 2.66
CA GLY A 681 -27.01 1.25 2.08
C GLY A 681 -26.19 1.74 0.88
N ILE A 682 -25.23 0.96 0.36
CA ILE A 682 -24.47 1.29 -0.85
C ILE A 682 -24.62 0.22 -1.94
N LYS A 683 -24.19 0.52 -3.16
CA LYS A 683 -24.26 -0.45 -4.26
C LYS A 683 -23.42 -1.69 -3.98
N GLY A 684 -24.01 -2.86 -4.19
CA GLY A 684 -23.31 -4.14 -4.20
C GLY A 684 -22.68 -4.40 -5.56
N PHE A 685 -21.55 -5.11 -5.56
CA PHE A 685 -20.80 -5.49 -6.76
C PHE A 685 -20.48 -6.97 -6.75
N LEU A 686 -20.55 -7.61 -7.92
CA LEU A 686 -19.98 -8.94 -8.18
C LEU A 686 -18.82 -8.74 -9.14
N VAL A 687 -17.62 -9.20 -8.76
CA VAL A 687 -16.45 -9.31 -9.63
C VAL A 687 -16.33 -10.78 -10.00
N ALA A 688 -16.51 -11.12 -11.27
CA ALA A 688 -16.36 -12.48 -11.78
C ALA A 688 -15.26 -12.54 -12.83
N LEU A 689 -14.26 -13.40 -12.63
CA LEU A 689 -13.03 -13.48 -13.42
C LEU A 689 -12.83 -14.89 -13.96
N ASN A 690 -12.56 -15.01 -15.27
CA ASN A 690 -12.18 -16.26 -15.91
C ASN A 690 -10.65 -16.34 -16.03
N PHE A 691 -10.11 -17.52 -15.76
CA PHE A 691 -8.68 -17.87 -15.83
C PHE A 691 -8.41 -18.92 -16.91
N ALA A 692 -9.45 -19.42 -17.60
CA ALA A 692 -9.31 -20.41 -18.66
C ALA A 692 -9.19 -19.77 -20.06
N ASN A 693 -8.59 -20.54 -20.98
CA ASN A 693 -8.45 -20.23 -22.41
C ASN A 693 -9.74 -20.38 -23.22
N GLU A 694 -10.90 -20.42 -22.58
CA GLU A 694 -12.20 -20.66 -23.21
C GLU A 694 -13.29 -19.78 -22.60
N THR A 695 -14.31 -19.46 -23.40
CA THR A 695 -15.48 -18.73 -22.93
C THR A 695 -16.33 -19.61 -22.01
N VAL A 696 -16.52 -19.17 -20.77
CA VAL A 696 -17.32 -19.89 -19.77
C VAL A 696 -18.61 -19.13 -19.47
N SER A 697 -19.68 -19.86 -19.13
CA SER A 697 -20.89 -19.27 -18.57
C SER A 697 -21.16 -19.87 -17.19
N ARG A 698 -21.61 -19.03 -16.24
CA ARG A 698 -21.91 -19.42 -14.86
C ARG A 698 -23.16 -18.73 -14.34
N SER A 699 -23.87 -19.42 -13.44
CA SER A 699 -24.95 -18.84 -12.64
C SER A 699 -24.38 -18.36 -11.32
N PHE A 700 -24.41 -17.05 -11.11
CA PHE A 700 -24.07 -16.38 -9.85
C PHE A 700 -25.31 -16.13 -8.98
N ARG A 701 -26.52 -16.28 -9.54
CA ARG A 701 -27.78 -16.16 -8.80
C ARG A 701 -27.80 -17.16 -7.63
N GLY A 702 -27.89 -16.64 -6.41
CA GLY A 702 -27.91 -17.46 -5.19
C GLY A 702 -26.54 -18.03 -4.79
N ALA A 703 -25.45 -17.66 -5.45
CA ALA A 703 -24.10 -17.98 -4.99
C ALA A 703 -23.72 -17.17 -3.73
N TYR A 704 -24.30 -15.98 -3.58
CA TYR A 704 -24.31 -15.20 -2.35
C TYR A 704 -25.65 -14.46 -2.23
N GLU A 705 -26.09 -14.20 -1.00
CA GLU A 705 -27.46 -13.76 -0.67
C GLU A 705 -27.86 -12.43 -1.32
N THR A 706 -26.93 -11.49 -1.46
CA THR A 706 -27.24 -10.15 -1.99
C THR A 706 -27.19 -10.08 -3.52
N ILE A 707 -26.81 -11.16 -4.22
CA ILE A 707 -26.77 -11.18 -5.71
C ILE A 707 -28.20 -11.25 -6.26
N PRO A 708 -28.73 -10.17 -6.88
CA PRO A 708 -30.09 -10.14 -7.43
C PRO A 708 -30.21 -11.01 -8.68
N SER A 709 -31.43 -11.18 -9.21
CA SER A 709 -31.65 -11.90 -10.48
C SER A 709 -31.10 -11.18 -11.71
N GLN A 710 -30.86 -9.87 -11.63
CA GLN A 710 -30.31 -9.06 -12.72
C GLN A 710 -29.35 -8.00 -12.16
N GLY A 711 -28.17 -7.83 -12.78
CA GLY A 711 -27.19 -6.80 -12.44
C GLY A 711 -26.96 -5.83 -13.60
N SER A 712 -26.46 -4.62 -13.31
CA SER A 712 -25.90 -3.71 -14.32
C SER A 712 -24.41 -3.99 -14.52
N VAL A 713 -23.96 -4.17 -15.75
CA VAL A 713 -22.54 -4.22 -16.09
C VAL A 713 -21.88 -2.90 -15.71
N ALA A 714 -20.91 -2.95 -14.80
CA ALA A 714 -20.11 -1.82 -14.33
C ALA A 714 -18.78 -1.71 -15.10
N LEU A 715 -18.18 -2.86 -15.41
CA LEU A 715 -16.95 -3.01 -16.18
C LEU A 715 -16.93 -4.38 -16.89
N VAL A 716 -16.30 -4.43 -18.06
CA VAL A 716 -15.87 -5.65 -18.75
C VAL A 716 -14.38 -5.48 -19.00
N THR A 717 -13.55 -6.50 -18.73
CA THR A 717 -12.09 -6.36 -18.78
C THR A 717 -11.47 -6.71 -20.14
N GLY A 718 -12.27 -6.80 -21.20
CA GLY A 718 -11.84 -7.15 -22.56
C GLY A 718 -13.03 -7.25 -23.52
N THR A 719 -12.78 -7.65 -24.77
CA THR A 719 -13.72 -7.48 -25.89
C THR A 719 -14.38 -8.77 -26.42
N ASP A 720 -14.09 -9.95 -25.87
CA ASP A 720 -14.66 -11.23 -26.35
C ASP A 720 -16.14 -11.44 -26.00
N VAL A 721 -16.70 -10.62 -25.08
CA VAL A 721 -18.13 -10.62 -24.74
C VAL A 721 -18.79 -9.30 -25.13
N SER A 722 -19.96 -9.36 -25.73
CA SER A 722 -20.69 -8.19 -26.25
C SER A 722 -21.43 -7.37 -25.18
N TYR A 723 -20.94 -7.38 -23.94
CA TYR A 723 -21.51 -6.60 -22.84
C TYR A 723 -20.93 -5.19 -22.82
N THR A 724 -21.75 -4.19 -22.52
CA THR A 724 -21.36 -2.78 -22.44
C THR A 724 -21.73 -2.18 -21.07
N LYS A 725 -20.98 -1.16 -20.63
CA LYS A 725 -21.23 -0.50 -19.33
C LYS A 725 -22.66 0.06 -19.29
N GLY A 726 -23.43 -0.38 -18.30
CA GLY A 726 -24.85 -0.04 -18.12
C GLY A 726 -25.82 -1.19 -18.41
N ASP A 727 -25.44 -2.16 -19.26
CA ASP A 727 -26.32 -3.26 -19.67
C ASP A 727 -26.89 -4.04 -18.48
N LYS A 728 -28.18 -4.38 -18.57
CA LYS A 728 -28.87 -5.21 -17.57
C LYS A 728 -28.85 -6.67 -17.99
N ILE A 729 -28.05 -7.50 -17.31
CA ILE A 729 -27.90 -8.92 -17.64
C ILE A 729 -28.42 -9.82 -16.51
N SER A 730 -28.86 -11.04 -16.85
CA SER A 730 -29.28 -12.04 -15.87
C SER A 730 -28.08 -12.64 -15.14
N THR A 731 -28.13 -12.68 -13.81
CA THR A 731 -27.08 -13.31 -13.00
C THR A 731 -27.13 -14.85 -13.04
N SER A 732 -28.16 -15.44 -13.65
CA SER A 732 -28.31 -16.89 -13.82
C SER A 732 -27.50 -17.49 -14.97
N GLY A 733 -26.76 -16.67 -15.72
CA GLY A 733 -26.04 -17.08 -16.93
C GLY A 733 -25.19 -15.95 -17.48
N VAL A 734 -24.20 -15.52 -16.69
CA VAL A 734 -23.22 -14.50 -17.10
C VAL A 734 -22.12 -15.20 -17.88
N THR A 735 -21.81 -14.68 -19.07
CA THR A 735 -20.75 -15.19 -19.94
C THR A 735 -19.46 -14.41 -19.69
N LEU A 736 -18.33 -15.11 -19.53
CA LEU A 736 -17.00 -14.55 -19.38
C LEU A 736 -16.14 -15.03 -20.55
N GLY A 737 -15.49 -14.10 -21.26
CA GLY A 737 -14.52 -14.42 -22.32
C GLY A 737 -13.26 -15.09 -21.77
N PRO A 738 -12.41 -15.69 -22.63
CA PRO A 738 -11.14 -16.27 -22.21
C PRO A 738 -10.28 -15.22 -21.49
N TYR A 739 -9.80 -15.54 -20.30
CA TYR A 739 -9.03 -14.62 -19.44
C TYR A 739 -9.68 -13.23 -19.20
N GLN A 740 -11.01 -13.15 -19.17
CA GLN A 740 -11.73 -11.91 -18.96
C GLN A 740 -12.60 -11.93 -17.72
N GLY A 741 -12.85 -10.72 -17.20
CA GLY A 741 -13.74 -10.44 -16.11
C GLY A 741 -14.95 -9.62 -16.52
N VAL A 742 -16.05 -9.81 -15.79
CA VAL A 742 -17.24 -8.96 -15.82
C VAL A 742 -17.52 -8.52 -14.39
N VAL A 743 -17.64 -7.21 -14.20
CA VAL A 743 -18.08 -6.61 -12.93
C VAL A 743 -19.54 -6.22 -13.07
N LEU A 744 -20.40 -6.79 -12.25
CA LEU A 744 -21.81 -6.41 -12.14
C LEU A 744 -22.04 -5.55 -10.89
N SER A 745 -23.06 -4.71 -10.94
CA SER A 745 -23.48 -3.81 -9.88
C SER A 745 -24.99 -3.83 -9.69
N TRP A 746 -25.44 -3.62 -8.46
CA TRP A 746 -26.85 -3.45 -8.13
C TRP A 746 -27.04 -2.45 -7.00
N ASP A 747 -28.23 -1.86 -6.93
CA ASP A 747 -28.61 -0.98 -5.83
C ASP A 747 -28.91 -1.84 -4.59
N TYR A 748 -28.61 -1.30 -3.39
CA TYR A 748 -28.71 -2.03 -2.13
C TYR A 748 -30.09 -2.67 -1.93
N VAL A 749 -30.10 -3.97 -1.65
CA VAL A 749 -31.26 -4.69 -1.13
C VAL A 749 -31.01 -4.88 0.36
N ALA A 750 -31.93 -4.38 1.19
CA ALA A 750 -31.85 -4.60 2.63
C ALA A 750 -31.85 -6.09 2.93
N LYS A 751 -30.86 -6.56 3.69
CA LYS A 751 -30.85 -7.93 4.22
C LYS A 751 -32.08 -8.09 5.11
N GLU A 752 -32.93 -9.07 4.81
CA GLU A 752 -33.99 -9.46 5.74
C GLU A 752 -33.31 -10.11 6.96
N LEU A 753 -33.34 -9.40 8.10
CA LEU A 753 -32.77 -9.81 9.39
C LEU A 753 -33.60 -10.90 10.08
#